data_AF-A0A139KNS9-F1
#
_entry.id   AF-A0A139KNS9-F1
#
_cell.length_a   1.000
_cell.length_b   1.000
_cell.length_c   1.000
_cell.angle_alpha   90.00
_cell.angle_beta   90.00
_cell.angle_gamma   90.00
#
_symmetry.space_group_name_H-M   'P 1'
#
loop_
_entity.id
_entity.type
_entity.pdbx_description
1 polymer ?
#
loop_
_entity_poly.entity_id
_entity_poly.type
_entity_poly.pdbx_seq_one_letter_code
_entity_poly.pdbx_strand_id
1 'polypeptide(L)'
;MKNIVLTTGYSLLTAFFLCTQWCAQEKVLDRMTRSEARQEILRHTEIKDHVTFYHSNDKDIYVVYDLVSSGNKEKMLQGKTILLGILDAFESTRNQSRPLEVSFFAREKFFDSIRILKENKLMDAELRQLSESLVSQMSFCEERGPNNRAANYAMGALAAARLFPKHKDAKLWKAYAEAVWNDWYEPGDSYEPAYVAHNIPRLIALGVKLGKQKELKEDKLKQVYYKFRNHVSSSGLVCSTGDGEPYDQESYVKAFDAIMEVCPDPTILWALKKTYLAGNMKTGRLPEEAFEKAYPQYAGMETKAPELQASVQCLFPATYQSKDRLILAPSRKEGAPFAQFWIQDDCNVLYHGGISDTRGDLIHYEVDGTMIIADRGRYEWPAWNNTLLVSEPDAQYPFRQTTGVYSGRWYHSSANMRVTRGYMPSKRYTINSQKSTDVHYALTDQRAPYGYMWGNPEAVAGNNDLINLHEIRLEFALLPTEGEESVGKVFPGRTWFGGYEKRNVCPSDVPVDIYISDLFIAGDKGEKILVPFDKLTDKLSFGFVAPDKTQQFPETELAKEDYAIVTDAETGKQVLRIRTKYGRTVLRIKMNEQVNVNEDYSRIGLSYKYVTPIKGWTRVPILIAFNDNDMKHNLRLDRQQGGILTDAKAENKAGDSYGSVSYKEIWTHDSSWTRSTLLTEEGFLIVLDEFLPGKAADKLVAGPVWHVPSAPRCGNSDGATADWFDASLLHYPVQARAFTDKYGEGDKCLFIAFDAPAGSENGIQYQPKHWKNDDYAVYSKCPLEAGKTTRWLSVLAPHSKDTDAIKLSRNIKISNLGDKGYQVNIQWKEQGKSPVKLEIKMGNRDEWEVIRN
;
A
#
# COMPACT_ATOMS: atom_id res chain seq x y z
N MET A 1 -11.38 -38.61 -6.15
CA MET A 1 -12.38 -37.67 -6.71
C MET A 1 -13.64 -37.74 -5.88
N LYS A 2 -14.14 -36.58 -5.40
CA LYS A 2 -15.12 -36.35 -4.31
C LYS A 2 -14.50 -36.29 -2.91
N ASN A 3 -13.95 -35.11 -2.56
CA ASN A 3 -13.88 -34.49 -1.21
C ASN A 3 -12.83 -33.35 -1.16
N ILE A 4 -12.89 -32.39 -2.08
CA ILE A 4 -12.13 -31.12 -2.01
C ILE A 4 -13.04 -30.01 -2.56
N VAL A 5 -14.06 -29.62 -1.79
CA VAL A 5 -14.86 -28.41 -2.03
C VAL A 5 -15.35 -27.91 -0.67
N LEU A 6 -14.47 -27.32 0.14
CA LEU A 6 -14.85 -26.58 1.35
C LEU A 6 -13.62 -25.92 1.98
N THR A 7 -13.08 -24.86 1.36
CA THR A 7 -12.27 -23.82 2.03
C THR A 7 -11.76 -22.80 1.01
N THR A 8 -12.60 -21.85 0.58
CA THR A 8 -12.15 -20.58 0.00
C THR A 8 -13.28 -19.55 0.08
N GLY A 9 -13.07 -18.50 0.88
CA GLY A 9 -13.99 -17.36 1.03
C GLY A 9 -13.54 -16.51 2.20
N TYR A 10 -13.94 -15.24 2.22
CA TYR A 10 -13.54 -14.17 3.18
C TYR A 10 -12.17 -13.56 2.84
N SER A 11 -12.01 -12.26 2.57
CA SER A 11 -12.73 -11.10 3.12
C SER A 11 -12.37 -9.85 2.30
N LEU A 12 -13.39 -9.17 1.72
CA LEU A 12 -13.48 -7.76 1.27
C LEU A 12 -14.48 -7.63 0.12
N LEU A 13 -14.41 -8.52 -0.88
CA LEU A 13 -15.49 -8.69 -1.88
C LEU A 13 -16.78 -9.21 -1.26
N THR A 14 -16.70 -9.88 -0.11
CA THR A 14 -17.86 -10.37 0.65
C THR A 14 -18.76 -9.25 1.19
N ALA A 15 -18.28 -8.01 1.38
CA ALA A 15 -19.20 -6.91 1.73
C ALA A 15 -20.16 -6.58 0.59
N PHE A 16 -19.71 -6.71 -0.67
CA PHE A 16 -20.55 -6.50 -1.86
C PHE A 16 -21.23 -7.79 -2.36
N PHE A 17 -20.62 -8.97 -2.21
CA PHE A 17 -21.14 -10.26 -2.70
C PHE A 17 -21.88 -11.12 -1.65
N LEU A 18 -21.65 -10.97 -0.33
CA LEU A 18 -22.55 -11.62 0.66
C LEU A 18 -23.90 -10.92 0.70
N CYS A 19 -23.96 -9.63 0.34
CA CYS A 19 -25.22 -8.94 0.07
C CYS A 19 -26.01 -9.56 -1.10
N THR A 20 -25.40 -10.36 -1.98
CA THR A 20 -26.09 -10.96 -3.14
C THR A 20 -26.33 -12.46 -3.03
N GLN A 21 -25.65 -13.19 -2.13
CA GLN A 21 -25.86 -14.65 -1.97
C GLN A 21 -26.78 -15.05 -0.81
N TRP A 22 -27.24 -14.11 0.02
CA TRP A 22 -28.41 -14.30 0.91
C TRP A 22 -29.75 -14.02 0.21
N CYS A 23 -29.75 -13.86 -1.12
CA CYS A 23 -30.92 -13.55 -1.94
C CYS A 23 -31.94 -14.71 -2.11
N ALA A 24 -31.95 -15.70 -1.23
CA ALA A 24 -32.96 -16.76 -1.26
C ALA A 24 -33.82 -16.80 0.01
N GLN A 25 -34.03 -15.66 0.69
CA GLN A 25 -35.23 -15.37 1.51
C GLN A 25 -35.24 -13.93 2.12
N GLU A 26 -34.85 -12.89 1.39
CA GLU A 26 -34.95 -11.51 1.92
C GLU A 26 -36.32 -10.88 1.58
N LYS A 27 -37.16 -10.67 2.61
CA LYS A 27 -38.15 -9.58 2.55
C LYS A 27 -37.34 -8.28 2.45
N VAL A 28 -37.54 -7.50 1.40
CA VAL A 28 -36.86 -6.20 1.24
C VAL A 28 -37.27 -5.29 2.40
N LEU A 29 -36.29 -4.71 3.10
CA LEU A 29 -36.47 -3.86 4.28
C LEU A 29 -37.48 -2.72 4.07
N ASP A 30 -37.66 -2.29 2.82
CA ASP A 30 -38.52 -1.19 2.37
C ASP A 30 -40.03 -1.38 2.58
N ARG A 31 -40.48 -2.55 3.07
CA ARG A 31 -41.89 -2.86 3.38
C ARG A 31 -42.12 -3.44 4.76
N MET A 32 -41.09 -3.43 5.61
CA MET A 32 -41.16 -4.01 6.95
C MET A 32 -41.95 -3.14 7.93
N THR A 33 -42.68 -3.77 8.83
CA THR A 33 -43.17 -3.12 10.05
C THR A 33 -42.00 -2.77 10.98
N ARG A 34 -42.20 -1.84 11.94
CA ARG A 34 -41.17 -1.47 12.94
C ARG A 34 -40.63 -2.70 13.69
N SER A 35 -41.50 -3.64 14.05
CA SER A 35 -41.10 -4.86 14.76
C SER A 35 -40.28 -5.80 13.87
N GLU A 36 -40.66 -5.96 12.60
CA GLU A 36 -39.88 -6.77 11.64
C GLU A 36 -38.51 -6.14 11.40
N ALA A 37 -38.44 -4.83 11.18
CA ALA A 37 -37.18 -4.10 11.02
C ALA A 37 -36.28 -4.25 12.26
N ARG A 38 -36.83 -4.09 13.47
CA ARG A 38 -36.09 -4.30 14.72
C ARG A 38 -35.51 -5.72 14.81
N GLN A 39 -36.31 -6.74 14.50
CA GLN A 39 -35.84 -8.13 14.54
C GLN A 39 -34.75 -8.40 13.52
N GLU A 40 -34.88 -7.87 12.30
CA GLU A 40 -33.86 -8.00 11.27
C GLU A 40 -32.52 -7.40 11.72
N ILE A 41 -32.54 -6.17 12.25
CA ILE A 41 -31.33 -5.50 12.75
C ILE A 41 -30.73 -6.24 13.94
N LEU A 42 -31.55 -6.84 14.82
CA LEU A 42 -31.05 -7.66 15.93
C LEU A 42 -30.31 -8.92 15.46
N ARG A 43 -30.67 -9.51 14.30
CA ARG A 43 -29.95 -10.66 13.74
C ARG A 43 -28.49 -10.34 13.43
N HIS A 44 -28.15 -9.07 13.19
CA HIS A 44 -26.76 -8.67 12.97
C HIS A 44 -25.86 -8.98 14.18
N THR A 45 -26.39 -9.04 15.40
CA THR A 45 -25.63 -9.44 16.60
C THR A 45 -25.06 -10.86 16.51
N GLU A 46 -25.60 -11.71 15.64
CA GLU A 46 -25.12 -13.08 15.40
C GLU A 46 -23.87 -13.12 14.48
N ILE A 47 -23.51 -12.00 13.83
CA ILE A 47 -22.37 -11.92 12.91
C ILE A 47 -21.06 -12.03 13.69
N LYS A 48 -20.34 -13.13 13.50
CA LYS A 48 -19.05 -13.38 14.19
C LYS A 48 -17.90 -12.53 13.66
N ASP A 49 -17.90 -12.17 12.38
CA ASP A 49 -16.85 -11.35 11.78
C ASP A 49 -16.95 -9.90 12.27
N HIS A 50 -15.84 -9.33 12.75
CA HIS A 50 -15.81 -7.98 13.33
C HIS A 50 -16.11 -6.90 12.31
N VAL A 51 -15.50 -6.99 11.12
CA VAL A 51 -15.66 -6.01 10.05
C VAL A 51 -17.08 -6.05 9.50
N THR A 52 -17.59 -7.24 9.20
CA THR A 52 -18.94 -7.42 8.64
C THR A 52 -20.01 -6.92 9.60
N PHE A 53 -19.92 -7.21 10.90
CA PHE A 53 -20.83 -6.67 11.91
C PHE A 53 -20.77 -5.15 12.00
N TYR A 54 -19.56 -4.58 11.98
CA TYR A 54 -19.39 -3.13 12.08
C TYR A 54 -20.07 -2.39 10.93
N HIS A 55 -20.13 -3.02 9.75
CA HIS A 55 -20.77 -2.47 8.55
C HIS A 55 -22.19 -2.99 8.28
N SER A 56 -22.72 -3.91 9.10
CA SER A 56 -23.95 -4.63 8.77
C SER A 56 -25.16 -3.71 8.66
N ASN A 57 -25.17 -2.63 9.46
CA ASN A 57 -26.28 -1.68 9.49
C ASN A 57 -26.19 -0.60 8.40
N ASP A 58 -25.08 -0.52 7.66
CA ASP A 58 -24.88 0.55 6.67
C ASP A 58 -25.97 0.48 5.60
N LYS A 59 -26.17 -0.70 5.01
CA LYS A 59 -27.18 -0.95 3.97
C LYS A 59 -28.57 -0.48 4.42
N ASP A 60 -28.97 -0.78 5.66
CA ASP A 60 -30.29 -0.43 6.19
C ASP A 60 -30.45 1.07 6.38
N ILE A 61 -29.41 1.75 6.85
CA ILE A 61 -29.41 3.20 6.99
C ILE A 61 -29.50 3.88 5.61
N TYR A 62 -28.82 3.36 4.59
CA TYR A 62 -28.95 3.86 3.23
C TYR A 62 -30.36 3.65 2.67
N VAL A 63 -30.99 2.49 2.92
CA VAL A 63 -32.40 2.25 2.55
C VAL A 63 -33.34 3.24 3.23
N VAL A 64 -33.15 3.50 4.53
CA VAL A 64 -33.91 4.52 5.26
C VAL A 64 -33.72 5.88 4.63
N TYR A 65 -32.47 6.27 4.34
CA TYR A 65 -32.14 7.54 3.70
C TYR A 65 -32.87 7.70 2.35
N ASP A 66 -32.79 6.72 1.46
CA ASP A 66 -33.42 6.76 0.14
C ASP A 66 -34.95 6.91 0.23
N LEU A 67 -35.58 6.20 1.18
CA LEU A 67 -37.02 6.30 1.43
C LEU A 67 -37.41 7.68 1.93
N VAL A 68 -36.68 8.25 2.90
CA VAL A 68 -37.02 9.56 3.46
C VAL A 68 -36.64 10.70 2.52
N SER A 69 -35.61 10.56 1.68
CA SER A 69 -35.23 11.56 0.69
C SER A 69 -36.06 11.51 -0.59
N SER A 70 -36.98 10.54 -0.73
CA SER A 70 -37.78 10.35 -1.94
C SER A 70 -38.76 11.48 -2.27
N GLY A 71 -39.05 12.37 -1.30
CA GLY A 71 -40.08 13.40 -1.41
C GLY A 71 -41.52 12.86 -1.42
N ASN A 72 -41.72 11.55 -1.39
CA ASN A 72 -43.03 10.91 -1.31
C ASN A 72 -43.39 10.62 0.14
N LYS A 73 -44.47 11.22 0.65
CA LYS A 73 -44.87 11.12 2.06
C LYS A 73 -45.07 9.69 2.57
N GLU A 74 -45.61 8.79 1.75
CA GLU A 74 -45.80 7.38 2.13
C GLU A 74 -44.46 6.67 2.31
N LYS A 75 -43.54 6.85 1.37
CA LYS A 75 -42.17 6.33 1.47
C LYS A 75 -41.42 6.92 2.66
N MET A 76 -41.62 8.21 2.95
CA MET A 76 -41.01 8.85 4.13
C MET A 76 -41.53 8.26 5.44
N LEU A 77 -42.83 7.97 5.54
CA LEU A 77 -43.42 7.30 6.70
C LEU A 77 -42.90 5.87 6.85
N GLN A 78 -42.68 5.17 5.74
CA GLN A 78 -42.05 3.86 5.75
C GLN A 78 -40.57 3.94 6.21
N GLY A 79 -39.80 4.90 5.69
CA GLY A 79 -38.43 5.15 6.13
C GLY A 79 -38.35 5.50 7.62
N LYS A 80 -39.27 6.31 8.13
CA LYS A 80 -39.43 6.58 9.57
C LYS A 80 -39.71 5.31 10.37
N THR A 81 -40.59 4.44 9.87
CA THR A 81 -40.96 3.19 10.53
C THR A 81 -39.76 2.27 10.70
N ILE A 82 -38.95 2.13 9.64
CA ILE A 82 -37.71 1.35 9.67
C ILE A 82 -36.68 1.99 10.62
N LEU A 83 -36.51 3.33 10.56
CA LEU A 83 -35.59 4.07 11.44
C LEU A 83 -35.91 3.86 12.93
N LEU A 84 -37.19 3.86 13.30
CA LEU A 84 -37.61 3.54 14.66
C LEU A 84 -37.26 2.10 15.05
N GLY A 85 -37.37 1.15 14.11
CA GLY A 85 -36.94 -0.23 14.34
C GLY A 85 -35.43 -0.38 14.57
N ILE A 86 -34.62 0.37 13.81
CA ILE A 86 -33.15 0.45 14.00
C ILE A 86 -32.84 1.02 15.39
N LEU A 87 -33.48 2.14 15.77
CA LEU A 87 -33.29 2.77 17.07
C LEU A 87 -33.67 1.84 18.24
N ASP A 88 -34.77 1.11 18.12
CA ASP A 88 -35.17 0.10 19.12
C ASP A 88 -34.13 -1.01 19.27
N ALA A 89 -33.55 -1.47 18.17
CA ALA A 89 -32.52 -2.50 18.18
C ALA A 89 -31.24 -2.00 18.88
N PHE A 90 -30.79 -0.78 18.56
CA PHE A 90 -29.63 -0.16 19.20
C PHE A 90 -29.84 0.00 20.71
N GLU A 91 -30.98 0.54 21.13
CA GLU A 91 -31.30 0.71 22.55
C GLU A 91 -31.34 -0.65 23.29
N SER A 92 -31.85 -1.70 22.64
CA SER A 92 -31.90 -3.03 23.26
C SER A 92 -30.55 -3.75 23.36
N THR A 93 -29.55 -3.34 22.58
CA THR A 93 -28.21 -3.93 22.59
C THR A 93 -27.19 -3.09 23.35
N ARG A 94 -27.56 -1.90 23.84
CA ARG A 94 -26.64 -0.91 24.45
C ARG A 94 -25.76 -1.43 25.58
N ASN A 95 -26.26 -2.38 26.39
CA ASN A 95 -25.54 -2.93 27.55
C ASN A 95 -24.84 -4.25 27.23
N GLN A 96 -24.85 -4.68 25.98
CA GLN A 96 -24.13 -5.87 25.55
C GLN A 96 -22.65 -5.54 25.38
N SER A 97 -21.80 -6.56 25.45
CA SER A 97 -20.36 -6.42 25.21
C SER A 97 -20.01 -5.93 23.81
N ARG A 98 -20.96 -6.03 22.87
CA ARG A 98 -20.82 -5.63 21.48
C ARG A 98 -22.14 -5.00 20.99
N PRO A 99 -22.39 -3.72 21.33
CA PRO A 99 -23.62 -3.05 20.94
C PRO A 99 -23.67 -2.81 19.43
N LEU A 100 -24.88 -2.69 18.89
CA LEU A 100 -25.07 -2.23 17.52
C LEU A 100 -24.88 -0.71 17.46
N GLU A 101 -24.19 -0.23 16.43
CA GLU A 101 -23.85 1.18 16.29
C GLU A 101 -23.99 1.66 14.84
N VAL A 102 -23.91 2.99 14.66
CA VAL A 102 -23.80 3.62 13.35
C VAL A 102 -22.33 3.74 12.95
N SER A 103 -21.95 2.97 11.93
CA SER A 103 -20.60 3.03 11.36
C SER A 103 -20.30 4.40 10.75
N PHE A 104 -19.02 4.76 10.65
CA PHE A 104 -18.63 6.05 10.06
C PHE A 104 -19.18 6.26 8.63
N PHE A 105 -19.33 5.23 7.81
CA PHE A 105 -19.88 5.36 6.44
C PHE A 105 -21.34 5.82 6.41
N ALA A 106 -22.10 5.53 7.47
CA ALA A 106 -23.54 5.74 7.53
C ALA A 106 -23.95 6.89 8.47
N ARG A 107 -23.04 7.39 9.34
CA ARG A 107 -23.34 8.46 10.33
C ARG A 107 -24.00 9.67 9.71
N GLU A 108 -23.47 10.19 8.59
CA GLU A 108 -24.08 11.34 7.92
C GLU A 108 -25.52 11.05 7.48
N LYS A 109 -25.72 9.96 6.73
CA LYS A 109 -27.03 9.58 6.19
C LYS A 109 -28.04 9.33 7.27
N PHE A 110 -27.64 8.72 8.37
CA PHE A 110 -28.47 8.53 9.56
C PHE A 110 -29.01 9.86 10.11
N PHE A 111 -28.15 10.85 10.35
CA PHE A 111 -28.59 12.15 10.87
C PHE A 111 -29.35 12.98 9.84
N ASP A 112 -28.99 12.89 8.56
CA ASP A 112 -29.74 13.51 7.47
C ASP A 112 -31.15 12.94 7.36
N SER A 113 -31.35 11.64 7.56
CA SER A 113 -32.69 11.04 7.57
C SER A 113 -33.58 11.66 8.64
N ILE A 114 -33.07 11.83 9.87
CA ILE A 114 -33.80 12.47 10.96
C ILE A 114 -34.07 13.95 10.64
N ARG A 115 -33.09 14.66 10.06
CA ARG A 115 -33.24 16.05 9.63
C ARG A 115 -34.35 16.20 8.58
N ILE A 116 -34.37 15.36 7.54
CA ILE A 116 -35.37 15.39 6.48
C ILE A 116 -36.77 15.12 7.04
N LEU A 117 -36.91 14.14 7.96
CA LEU A 117 -38.17 13.87 8.65
C LEU A 117 -38.63 15.07 9.49
N LYS A 118 -37.70 15.75 10.17
CA LYS A 118 -37.99 16.97 10.95
C LYS A 118 -38.46 18.12 10.06
N GLU A 119 -37.76 18.40 8.96
CA GLU A 119 -38.09 19.46 7.99
C GLU A 119 -39.49 19.24 7.37
N ASN A 120 -39.88 17.98 7.19
CA ASN A 120 -41.19 17.60 6.66
C ASN A 120 -42.25 17.37 7.74
N LYS A 121 -41.99 17.77 9.00
CA LYS A 121 -42.93 17.67 10.13
C LYS A 121 -43.38 16.23 10.45
N LEU A 122 -42.52 15.24 10.19
CA LEU A 122 -42.73 13.82 10.47
C LEU A 122 -41.96 13.31 11.70
N MET A 123 -41.14 14.16 12.32
CA MET A 123 -40.46 13.87 13.59
C MET A 123 -41.41 14.09 14.77
N ASP A 124 -41.92 12.99 15.33
CA ASP A 124 -42.75 13.02 16.54
C ASP A 124 -41.90 12.99 17.82
N ALA A 125 -42.58 13.07 18.97
CA ALA A 125 -41.94 13.07 20.28
C ALA A 125 -41.11 11.80 20.53
N GLU A 126 -41.58 10.65 20.06
CA GLU A 126 -40.87 9.37 20.20
C GLU A 126 -39.58 9.34 19.40
N LEU A 127 -39.64 9.62 18.09
CA LEU A 127 -38.44 9.65 17.25
C LEU A 127 -37.43 10.67 17.79
N ARG A 128 -37.92 11.80 18.28
CA ARG A 128 -37.06 12.82 18.91
C ARG A 128 -36.36 12.30 20.15
N GLN A 129 -37.10 11.69 21.07
CA GLN A 129 -36.56 11.16 22.32
C GLN A 129 -35.51 10.07 22.06
N LEU A 130 -35.80 9.12 21.17
CA LEU A 130 -34.87 8.04 20.81
C LEU A 130 -33.60 8.59 20.15
N SER A 131 -33.75 9.58 19.26
CA SER A 131 -32.60 10.21 18.59
C SER A 131 -31.74 11.01 19.57
N GLU A 132 -32.35 11.77 20.50
CA GLU A 132 -31.63 12.52 21.55
C GLU A 132 -30.90 11.57 22.52
N SER A 133 -31.53 10.41 22.85
CA SER A 133 -30.91 9.36 23.67
C SER A 133 -29.65 8.79 23.00
N LEU A 134 -29.75 8.38 21.74
CA LEU A 134 -28.63 7.83 20.97
C LEU A 134 -27.47 8.83 20.87
N VAL A 135 -27.77 10.08 20.49
CA VAL A 135 -26.75 11.13 20.34
C VAL A 135 -26.00 11.42 21.64
N SER A 136 -26.67 11.32 22.78
CA SER A 136 -26.03 11.55 24.08
C SER A 136 -25.05 10.43 24.48
N GLN A 137 -25.10 9.29 23.79
CA GLN A 137 -24.31 8.09 24.07
C GLN A 137 -23.22 7.84 23.02
N MET A 138 -23.35 8.42 21.81
CA MET A 138 -22.38 8.25 20.73
C MET A 138 -21.12 9.09 20.94
N SER A 139 -19.96 8.49 20.66
CA SER A 139 -18.70 9.23 20.48
C SER A 139 -18.64 9.84 19.08
N PHE A 140 -18.43 11.16 19.02
CA PHE A 140 -18.33 11.92 17.77
C PHE A 140 -16.93 12.45 17.48
N CYS A 141 -16.06 12.52 18.49
CA CYS A 141 -14.69 12.97 18.36
C CYS A 141 -13.78 11.73 18.31
N GLU A 142 -13.68 11.16 17.12
CA GLU A 142 -12.99 9.89 16.88
C GLU A 142 -11.66 10.13 16.14
N GLU A 143 -11.35 9.27 15.18
CA GLU A 143 -10.16 9.35 14.35
C GLU A 143 -10.03 10.70 13.61
N ARG A 144 -8.80 11.21 13.54
CA ARG A 144 -8.38 12.40 12.82
C ARG A 144 -7.31 12.07 11.79
N GLY A 145 -7.21 12.92 10.77
CA GLY A 145 -6.26 12.78 9.67
C GLY A 145 -6.90 13.07 8.31
N PRO A 146 -6.11 13.30 7.26
CA PRO A 146 -6.58 13.58 5.91
C PRO A 146 -6.94 12.28 5.16
N ASN A 147 -7.88 11.50 5.70
CA ASN A 147 -8.34 10.24 5.12
C ASN A 147 -9.89 10.16 5.08
N ASN A 148 -10.40 9.18 4.33
CA ASN A 148 -11.84 8.96 4.17
C ASN A 148 -12.57 8.65 5.50
N ARG A 149 -11.95 7.91 6.43
CA ARG A 149 -12.55 7.52 7.71
C ARG A 149 -12.82 8.74 8.58
N ALA A 150 -11.79 9.55 8.84
CA ALA A 150 -11.86 10.80 9.58
C ALA A 150 -12.85 11.78 8.93
N ALA A 151 -12.83 11.92 7.60
CA ALA A 151 -13.77 12.77 6.89
C ALA A 151 -15.24 12.33 7.10
N ASN A 152 -15.51 11.04 7.06
CA ASN A 152 -16.85 10.49 7.32
C ASN A 152 -17.30 10.67 8.79
N TYR A 153 -16.39 10.45 9.76
CA TYR A 153 -16.67 10.78 11.16
C TYR A 153 -17.02 12.26 11.35
N ALA A 154 -16.22 13.16 10.76
CA ALA A 154 -16.43 14.60 10.80
C ALA A 154 -17.77 15.02 10.17
N MET A 155 -18.15 14.45 9.02
CA MET A 155 -19.45 14.73 8.40
C MET A 155 -20.61 14.28 9.29
N GLY A 156 -20.50 13.11 9.93
CA GLY A 156 -21.47 12.63 10.92
C GLY A 156 -21.60 13.57 12.13
N ALA A 157 -20.47 14.00 12.70
CA ALA A 157 -20.42 14.94 13.82
C ALA A 157 -21.04 16.30 13.46
N LEU A 158 -20.76 16.80 12.26
CA LEU A 158 -21.33 18.05 11.76
C LEU A 158 -22.85 17.93 11.53
N ALA A 159 -23.32 16.80 10.98
CA ALA A 159 -24.75 16.54 10.79
C ALA A 159 -25.50 16.48 12.13
N ALA A 160 -24.95 15.78 13.13
CA ALA A 160 -25.50 15.74 14.48
C ALA A 160 -25.54 17.14 15.13
N ALA A 161 -24.47 17.93 15.01
CA ALA A 161 -24.42 19.29 15.57
C ALA A 161 -25.43 20.25 14.94
N ARG A 162 -25.79 20.05 13.67
CA ARG A 162 -26.84 20.82 12.98
C ARG A 162 -28.24 20.42 13.43
N LEU A 163 -28.46 19.12 13.61
CA LEU A 163 -29.75 18.59 14.03
C LEU A 163 -30.07 18.92 15.50
N PHE A 164 -29.06 18.86 16.36
CA PHE A 164 -29.13 19.09 17.81
C PHE A 164 -28.28 20.29 18.25
N PRO A 165 -28.59 21.52 17.79
CA PRO A 165 -27.73 22.70 18.04
C PRO A 165 -27.67 23.13 19.51
N LYS A 166 -28.61 22.63 20.35
CA LYS A 166 -28.67 22.89 21.78
C LYS A 166 -28.00 21.80 22.64
N HIS A 167 -27.51 20.72 22.02
CA HIS A 167 -26.78 19.69 22.76
C HIS A 167 -25.49 20.28 23.33
N LYS A 168 -25.10 19.87 24.55
CA LYS A 168 -23.92 20.40 25.25
C LYS A 168 -22.63 20.29 24.43
N ASP A 169 -22.50 19.22 23.64
CA ASP A 169 -21.31 18.92 22.84
C ASP A 169 -21.41 19.38 21.37
N ALA A 170 -22.49 20.04 20.96
CA ALA A 170 -22.67 20.46 19.56
C ALA A 170 -21.54 21.41 19.07
N LYS A 171 -20.99 22.24 19.97
CA LYS A 171 -19.83 23.08 19.65
C LYS A 171 -18.54 22.25 19.49
N LEU A 172 -18.36 21.24 20.34
CA LEU A 172 -17.23 20.32 20.30
C LEU A 172 -17.21 19.53 18.98
N TRP A 173 -18.35 19.00 18.55
CA TRP A 173 -18.48 18.25 17.29
C TRP A 173 -18.15 19.09 16.05
N LYS A 174 -18.55 20.38 16.05
CA LYS A 174 -18.17 21.32 14.98
C LYS A 174 -16.67 21.60 14.98
N ALA A 175 -16.08 21.81 16.16
CA ALA A 175 -14.65 22.03 16.30
C ALA A 175 -13.82 20.82 15.85
N TYR A 176 -14.28 19.61 16.16
CA TYR A 176 -13.69 18.36 15.65
C TYR A 176 -13.74 18.28 14.12
N ALA A 177 -14.89 18.59 13.50
CA ALA A 177 -15.01 18.56 12.04
C ALA A 177 -14.09 19.59 11.35
N GLU A 178 -13.97 20.80 11.90
CA GLU A 178 -12.99 21.81 11.46
C GLU A 178 -11.55 21.32 11.62
N ALA A 179 -11.26 20.59 12.71
CA ALA A 179 -9.92 20.07 12.95
C ALA A 179 -9.54 18.97 11.93
N VAL A 180 -10.47 18.08 11.58
CA VAL A 180 -10.28 17.09 10.50
C VAL A 180 -10.07 17.79 9.15
N TRP A 181 -10.81 18.85 8.86
CA TRP A 181 -10.60 19.66 7.65
C TRP A 181 -9.19 20.25 7.61
N ASN A 182 -8.73 20.82 8.73
CA ASN A 182 -7.39 21.40 8.83
C ASN A 182 -6.28 20.35 8.68
N ASP A 183 -6.50 19.11 9.12
CA ASP A 183 -5.56 18.01 8.89
C ASP A 183 -5.33 17.72 7.41
N TRP A 184 -6.26 18.11 6.53
CA TRP A 184 -6.10 18.03 5.08
C TRP A 184 -5.62 19.34 4.46
N TYR A 185 -6.23 20.47 4.84
CA TYR A 185 -5.95 21.76 4.23
C TYR A 185 -4.58 22.35 4.63
N GLU A 186 -4.11 22.11 5.86
CA GLU A 186 -2.77 22.55 6.31
C GLU A 186 -1.67 21.92 5.45
N PRO A 187 -1.54 20.57 5.36
CA PRO A 187 -0.54 19.94 4.51
C PRO A 187 -0.87 20.08 3.02
N GLY A 188 -2.15 20.07 2.65
CA GLY A 188 -2.59 20.16 1.26
C GLY A 188 -2.40 18.87 0.46
N ASP A 189 -2.58 17.69 1.07
CA ASP A 189 -2.90 16.39 0.42
C ASP A 189 -3.22 15.33 1.51
N SER A 190 -3.54 14.09 1.10
CA SER A 190 -3.74 12.89 1.92
C SER A 190 -2.41 12.27 2.38
N TYR A 191 -2.43 11.62 3.55
CA TYR A 191 -1.33 10.80 4.07
C TYR A 191 -1.38 9.34 3.60
N GLU A 192 -2.32 9.05 2.70
CA GLU A 192 -2.50 7.75 2.05
C GLU A 192 -2.36 7.96 0.52
N PRO A 193 -1.16 8.25 -0.02
CA PRO A 193 -0.96 8.52 -1.44
C PRO A 193 -1.37 7.38 -2.37
N ALA A 194 -1.43 6.16 -1.84
CA ALA A 194 -1.90 5.00 -2.58
C ALA A 194 -3.42 5.04 -2.80
N TYR A 195 -4.16 5.55 -1.80
CA TYR A 195 -5.61 5.49 -1.70
C TYR A 195 -6.30 6.85 -1.93
N VAL A 196 -5.54 7.84 -2.42
CA VAL A 196 -5.96 9.24 -2.51
C VAL A 196 -7.24 9.46 -3.32
N ALA A 197 -7.50 8.65 -4.36
CA ALA A 197 -8.71 8.70 -5.16
C ALA A 197 -10.00 8.52 -4.33
N HIS A 198 -9.94 7.71 -3.26
CA HIS A 198 -11.07 7.50 -2.36
C HIS A 198 -11.23 8.62 -1.32
N ASN A 199 -10.12 9.30 -0.98
CA ASN A 199 -10.08 10.33 0.06
C ASN A 199 -10.63 11.66 -0.47
N ILE A 200 -10.25 12.06 -1.69
CA ILE A 200 -10.59 13.37 -2.28
C ILE A 200 -12.10 13.67 -2.27
N PRO A 201 -13.01 12.80 -2.73
CA PRO A 201 -14.45 13.09 -2.70
C PRO A 201 -14.98 13.41 -1.30
N ARG A 202 -14.49 12.68 -0.28
CA ARG A 202 -14.95 12.83 1.11
C ARG A 202 -14.44 14.10 1.74
N LEU A 203 -13.19 14.47 1.44
CA LEU A 203 -12.56 15.69 1.94
C LEU A 203 -13.18 16.94 1.30
N ILE A 204 -13.44 16.92 -0.02
CA ILE A 204 -14.20 17.99 -0.71
C ILE A 204 -15.59 18.13 -0.09
N ALA A 205 -16.32 17.02 0.07
CA ALA A 205 -17.66 17.04 0.66
C ALA A 205 -17.67 17.62 2.08
N LEU A 206 -16.66 17.30 2.92
CA LEU A 206 -16.50 17.89 4.25
C LEU A 206 -16.29 19.42 4.15
N GLY A 207 -15.39 19.87 3.28
CA GLY A 207 -15.12 21.29 3.06
C GLY A 207 -16.37 22.07 2.60
N VAL A 208 -17.12 21.55 1.63
CA VAL A 208 -18.38 22.14 1.18
C VAL A 208 -19.36 22.29 2.34
N LYS A 209 -19.49 21.24 3.17
CA LYS A 209 -20.37 21.27 4.34
C LYS A 209 -19.88 22.27 5.39
N LEU A 210 -18.59 22.44 5.60
CA LEU A 210 -18.05 23.44 6.53
C LEU A 210 -18.10 24.87 6.00
N GLY A 211 -18.47 25.08 4.73
CA GLY A 211 -18.48 26.43 4.14
C GLY A 211 -17.12 26.88 3.64
N LYS A 212 -16.24 25.93 3.26
CA LYS A 212 -14.85 26.15 2.84
C LYS A 212 -14.71 26.29 1.32
N GLN A 213 -15.74 26.78 0.62
CA GLN A 213 -15.76 26.89 -0.83
C GLN A 213 -14.62 27.76 -1.38
N LYS A 214 -14.20 28.79 -0.62
CA LYS A 214 -13.05 29.62 -0.98
C LYS A 214 -11.75 28.81 -0.94
N GLU A 215 -11.48 28.13 0.17
CA GLU A 215 -10.29 27.31 0.37
C GLU A 215 -10.19 26.18 -0.67
N LEU A 216 -11.31 25.52 -0.99
CA LEU A 216 -11.42 24.50 -2.04
C LEU A 216 -11.02 24.97 -3.45
N LYS A 217 -11.05 26.29 -3.69
CA LYS A 217 -10.75 26.96 -4.96
C LYS A 217 -9.37 27.63 -4.98
N GLU A 218 -8.65 27.60 -3.86
CA GLU A 218 -7.34 28.22 -3.77
C GLU A 218 -6.27 27.38 -4.48
N ASP A 219 -5.20 28.04 -4.91
CA ASP A 219 -4.14 27.41 -5.70
C ASP A 219 -3.44 26.28 -4.94
N LYS A 220 -3.47 26.31 -3.59
CA LYS A 220 -2.98 25.21 -2.76
C LYS A 220 -3.65 23.88 -3.12
N LEU A 221 -4.99 23.82 -3.12
CA LEU A 221 -5.72 22.58 -3.42
C LEU A 221 -5.78 22.29 -4.92
N LYS A 222 -5.74 23.32 -5.79
CA LYS A 222 -5.62 23.10 -7.25
C LYS A 222 -4.36 22.30 -7.62
N GLN A 223 -3.23 22.56 -6.94
CA GLN A 223 -2.01 21.78 -7.18
C GLN A 223 -2.20 20.29 -6.88
N VAL A 224 -3.01 19.93 -5.88
CA VAL A 224 -3.39 18.54 -5.58
C VAL A 224 -4.24 17.96 -6.69
N TYR A 225 -5.23 18.71 -7.17
CA TYR A 225 -6.09 18.27 -8.27
C TYR A 225 -5.28 18.04 -9.55
N TYR A 226 -4.32 18.91 -9.86
CA TYR A 226 -3.43 18.76 -11.00
C TYR A 226 -2.44 17.60 -10.84
N LYS A 227 -1.92 17.36 -9.62
CA LYS A 227 -1.14 16.15 -9.33
C LYS A 227 -1.93 14.89 -9.68
N PHE A 228 -3.20 14.81 -9.25
CA PHE A 228 -4.06 13.67 -9.51
C PHE A 228 -4.43 13.51 -11.00
N ARG A 229 -4.76 14.63 -11.67
CA ARG A 229 -4.96 14.68 -13.14
C ARG A 229 -3.80 14.06 -13.91
N ASN A 230 -2.58 14.30 -13.44
CA ASN A 230 -1.36 13.89 -14.11
C ASN A 230 -1.11 12.36 -14.05
N HIS A 231 -1.80 11.63 -13.17
CA HIS A 231 -1.78 10.17 -13.13
C HIS A 231 -2.52 9.53 -14.33
N VAL A 232 -3.40 10.28 -15.00
CA VAL A 232 -4.20 9.78 -16.13
C VAL A 232 -3.35 9.70 -17.38
N SER A 233 -3.24 8.51 -17.96
CA SER A 233 -2.50 8.30 -19.22
C SER A 233 -3.21 8.93 -20.43
N SER A 234 -2.56 8.90 -21.59
CA SER A 234 -3.12 9.43 -22.84
C SER A 234 -4.41 8.73 -23.28
N SER A 235 -4.56 7.43 -22.94
CA SER A 235 -5.74 6.63 -23.26
C SER A 235 -6.81 6.63 -22.17
N GLY A 236 -6.57 7.36 -21.06
CA GLY A 236 -7.47 7.44 -19.91
C GLY A 236 -7.30 6.33 -18.90
N LEU A 237 -6.27 5.48 -19.03
CA LEU A 237 -5.97 4.47 -18.03
C LEU A 237 -5.32 5.13 -16.80
N VAL A 238 -5.66 4.59 -15.63
CA VAL A 238 -5.01 4.90 -14.36
C VAL A 238 -4.74 3.59 -13.65
N CYS A 239 -3.66 3.57 -12.87
CA CYS A 239 -3.44 2.49 -11.92
C CYS A 239 -3.83 2.94 -10.52
N SER A 240 -4.72 2.18 -9.88
CA SER A 240 -5.02 2.36 -8.46
C SER A 240 -4.04 1.54 -7.65
N THR A 241 -3.47 2.17 -6.64
CA THR A 241 -2.39 1.62 -5.83
C THR A 241 -2.88 1.29 -4.42
N GLY A 242 -2.22 0.38 -3.69
CA GLY A 242 -2.62 0.03 -2.32
C GLY A 242 -3.86 -0.86 -2.23
N ASP A 243 -4.83 -0.53 -1.37
CA ASP A 243 -6.04 -1.35 -1.11
C ASP A 243 -6.99 -1.50 -2.32
N GLY A 244 -6.77 -0.73 -3.40
CA GLY A 244 -7.54 -0.81 -4.63
C GLY A 244 -7.18 -2.03 -5.49
N GLU A 245 -8.12 -2.43 -6.36
CA GLU A 245 -7.77 -3.32 -7.48
C GLU A 245 -6.92 -2.51 -8.48
N PRO A 246 -5.89 -3.08 -9.12
CA PRO A 246 -4.99 -2.36 -10.03
C PRO A 246 -5.68 -1.55 -11.15
N TYR A 247 -6.91 -1.94 -11.50
CA TYR A 247 -7.75 -1.34 -12.53
C TYR A 247 -8.95 -0.53 -11.98
N ASP A 248 -8.85 0.04 -10.78
CA ASP A 248 -9.92 0.85 -10.18
C ASP A 248 -10.04 2.26 -10.78
N GLN A 249 -10.66 2.30 -11.96
CA GLN A 249 -11.01 3.51 -12.70
C GLN A 249 -12.16 4.29 -12.05
N GLU A 250 -13.07 3.60 -11.37
CA GLU A 250 -14.30 4.20 -10.84
C GLU A 250 -13.99 5.23 -9.74
N SER A 251 -12.99 4.94 -8.90
CA SER A 251 -12.56 5.86 -7.85
C SER A 251 -11.95 7.14 -8.40
N TYR A 252 -11.17 7.06 -9.48
CA TYR A 252 -10.65 8.25 -10.18
C TYR A 252 -11.78 9.06 -10.82
N VAL A 253 -12.77 8.42 -11.45
CA VAL A 253 -13.94 9.11 -11.99
C VAL A 253 -14.69 9.88 -10.89
N LYS A 254 -14.97 9.25 -9.75
CA LYS A 254 -15.63 9.88 -8.60
C LYS A 254 -14.82 11.05 -8.03
N ALA A 255 -13.51 10.92 -7.97
CA ALA A 255 -12.62 11.99 -7.56
C ALA A 255 -12.65 13.18 -8.53
N PHE A 256 -12.52 12.95 -9.83
CA PHE A 256 -12.56 14.04 -10.80
C PHE A 256 -13.93 14.72 -10.88
N ASP A 257 -15.04 13.99 -10.73
CA ASP A 257 -16.36 14.59 -10.66
C ASP A 257 -16.49 15.54 -9.46
N ALA A 258 -16.07 15.09 -8.26
CA ALA A 258 -16.03 15.93 -7.07
C ALA A 258 -15.09 17.14 -7.21
N ILE A 259 -13.95 16.97 -7.90
CA ILE A 259 -13.03 18.08 -8.19
C ILE A 259 -13.70 19.09 -9.14
N MET A 260 -14.41 18.64 -10.18
CA MET A 260 -15.06 19.55 -11.15
C MET A 260 -16.13 20.45 -10.51
N GLU A 261 -16.77 20.01 -9.41
CA GLU A 261 -17.70 20.85 -8.65
C GLU A 261 -17.03 22.08 -8.03
N VAL A 262 -15.75 21.97 -7.66
CA VAL A 262 -14.99 23.03 -6.96
C VAL A 262 -13.93 23.68 -7.84
N CYS A 263 -13.44 23.01 -8.87
CA CYS A 263 -12.39 23.43 -9.79
C CYS A 263 -12.75 23.08 -11.24
N PRO A 264 -13.72 23.79 -11.85
CA PRO A 264 -14.11 23.58 -13.24
C PRO A 264 -13.00 24.06 -14.18
N ASP A 265 -12.11 23.16 -14.55
CA ASP A 265 -10.92 23.40 -15.36
C ASP A 265 -10.93 22.49 -16.61
N PRO A 266 -10.66 23.01 -17.83
CA PRO A 266 -10.68 22.22 -19.06
C PRO A 266 -9.77 20.99 -19.05
N THR A 267 -8.68 21.01 -18.28
CA THR A 267 -7.73 19.90 -18.17
C THR A 267 -8.16 18.85 -17.14
N ILE A 268 -8.93 19.26 -16.13
CA ILE A 268 -9.59 18.32 -15.20
C ILE A 268 -10.78 17.65 -15.91
N LEU A 269 -11.56 18.40 -16.69
CA LEU A 269 -12.62 17.83 -17.51
C LEU A 269 -12.06 16.81 -18.52
N TRP A 270 -10.89 17.09 -19.10
CA TRP A 270 -10.17 16.12 -19.94
C TRP A 270 -9.87 14.83 -19.19
N ALA A 271 -9.36 14.92 -17.96
CA ALA A 271 -9.05 13.76 -17.15
C ALA A 271 -10.32 12.98 -16.75
N LEU A 272 -11.38 13.67 -16.32
CA LEU A 272 -12.68 13.05 -16.03
C LEU A 272 -13.21 12.29 -17.25
N LYS A 273 -13.24 12.94 -18.42
CA LYS A 273 -13.74 12.36 -19.68
C LYS A 273 -12.90 11.16 -20.11
N LYS A 274 -11.57 11.28 -20.15
CA LYS A 274 -10.68 10.18 -20.54
C LYS A 274 -10.78 8.99 -19.59
N THR A 275 -10.75 9.22 -18.28
CA THR A 275 -10.88 8.16 -17.25
C THR A 275 -12.23 7.45 -17.37
N TYR A 276 -13.32 8.22 -17.52
CA TYR A 276 -14.66 7.64 -17.69
C TYR A 276 -14.78 6.80 -18.97
N LEU A 277 -14.27 7.31 -20.10
CA LEU A 277 -14.34 6.62 -21.39
C LEU A 277 -13.41 5.40 -21.49
N ALA A 278 -12.31 5.37 -20.73
CA ALA A 278 -11.53 4.15 -20.56
C ALA A 278 -12.35 3.03 -19.91
N GLY A 279 -13.39 3.40 -19.16
CA GLY A 279 -14.30 2.49 -18.46
C GLY A 279 -13.58 1.63 -17.42
N ASN A 280 -14.24 0.59 -16.92
CA ASN A 280 -13.67 -0.30 -15.91
C ASN A 280 -13.72 -1.78 -16.33
N MET A 281 -13.25 -2.67 -15.46
CA MET A 281 -13.24 -4.13 -15.69
C MET A 281 -14.61 -4.70 -16.15
N LYS A 282 -15.73 -4.13 -15.70
CA LYS A 282 -17.08 -4.58 -16.07
C LYS A 282 -17.50 -4.06 -17.44
N THR A 283 -17.21 -2.80 -17.76
CA THR A 283 -17.72 -2.15 -18.96
C THR A 283 -16.79 -2.24 -20.16
N GLY A 284 -15.47 -2.31 -19.94
CA GLY A 284 -14.48 -2.01 -20.98
C GLY A 284 -14.57 -0.54 -21.42
N ARG A 285 -13.90 -0.19 -22.52
CA ARG A 285 -13.94 1.16 -23.11
C ARG A 285 -15.37 1.55 -23.50
N LEU A 286 -15.76 2.78 -23.17
CA LEU A 286 -17.07 3.35 -23.44
C LEU A 286 -17.03 4.30 -24.64
N PRO A 287 -18.13 4.43 -25.40
CA PRO A 287 -18.23 5.39 -26.49
C PRO A 287 -18.47 6.81 -25.96
N GLU A 288 -18.18 7.83 -26.77
CA GLU A 288 -18.19 9.24 -26.34
C GLU A 288 -19.58 9.70 -25.84
N GLU A 289 -20.67 9.21 -26.45
CA GLU A 289 -22.04 9.53 -26.08
C GLU A 289 -22.38 9.08 -24.64
N ALA A 290 -21.66 8.08 -24.12
CA ALA A 290 -21.84 7.62 -22.74
C ALA A 290 -21.41 8.70 -21.74
N PHE A 291 -20.43 9.55 -22.09
CA PHE A 291 -19.98 10.64 -21.23
C PHE A 291 -21.01 11.76 -21.21
N GLU A 292 -21.50 12.19 -22.38
CA GLU A 292 -22.51 13.25 -22.50
C GLU A 292 -23.79 12.92 -21.75
N LYS A 293 -24.20 11.64 -21.78
CA LYS A 293 -25.36 11.16 -21.03
C LYS A 293 -25.13 11.16 -19.51
N ALA A 294 -23.93 10.80 -19.06
CA ALA A 294 -23.60 10.73 -17.64
C ALA A 294 -23.33 12.10 -17.02
N TYR A 295 -22.76 13.02 -17.79
CA TYR A 295 -22.35 14.35 -17.35
C TYR A 295 -22.92 15.47 -18.25
N PRO A 296 -24.26 15.56 -18.39
CA PRO A 296 -24.89 16.59 -19.23
C PRO A 296 -24.57 18.01 -18.77
N GLN A 297 -24.23 18.21 -17.49
CA GLN A 297 -23.82 19.51 -16.94
C GLN A 297 -22.50 20.05 -17.51
N TYR A 298 -21.66 19.20 -18.10
CA TYR A 298 -20.40 19.60 -18.75
C TYR A 298 -20.52 19.65 -20.29
N ALA A 299 -21.73 19.43 -20.84
CA ALA A 299 -21.96 19.53 -22.27
C ALA A 299 -21.61 20.94 -22.77
N GLY A 300 -20.74 21.01 -23.79
CA GLY A 300 -20.27 22.28 -24.36
C GLY A 300 -19.14 22.97 -23.60
N MET A 301 -18.67 22.43 -22.46
CA MET A 301 -17.47 22.93 -21.80
C MET A 301 -16.21 22.51 -22.58
N GLU A 302 -15.26 23.44 -22.72
CA GLU A 302 -13.98 23.15 -23.40
C GLU A 302 -13.23 22.04 -22.65
N THR A 303 -12.74 21.06 -23.43
CA THR A 303 -11.87 20.00 -22.93
C THR A 303 -10.48 20.18 -23.52
N LYS A 304 -9.44 20.31 -22.68
CA LYS A 304 -8.05 20.52 -23.12
C LYS A 304 -7.13 19.47 -22.51
N ALA A 305 -6.34 18.77 -23.33
CA ALA A 305 -5.30 17.88 -22.81
C ALA A 305 -4.27 18.69 -21.99
N PRO A 306 -3.83 18.21 -20.81
CA PRO A 306 -2.84 18.91 -20.02
C PRO A 306 -1.48 18.93 -20.74
N GLU A 307 -0.69 19.98 -20.51
CA GLU A 307 0.66 20.14 -21.09
C GLU A 307 1.72 19.24 -20.42
N LEU A 308 1.30 18.25 -19.61
CA LEU A 308 2.23 17.52 -18.75
C LEU A 308 3.09 16.50 -19.53
N GLN A 309 4.41 16.72 -19.40
CA GLN A 309 5.52 15.89 -19.86
C GLN A 309 6.02 14.95 -18.75
N ALA A 310 7.28 14.47 -18.82
CA ALA A 310 7.91 13.81 -17.69
C ALA A 310 7.99 14.76 -16.48
N SER A 311 7.77 14.23 -15.27
CA SER A 311 7.77 15.03 -14.05
C SER A 311 8.08 14.21 -12.81
N VAL A 312 8.69 14.86 -11.82
CA VAL A 312 8.78 14.36 -10.45
C VAL A 312 7.71 15.05 -9.62
N GLN A 313 6.73 14.29 -9.16
CA GLN A 313 5.65 14.78 -8.33
C GLN A 313 6.02 14.79 -6.86
N CYS A 314 5.36 15.68 -6.12
CA CYS A 314 5.49 15.74 -4.67
C CYS A 314 4.18 15.28 -4.02
N LEU A 315 4.29 14.67 -2.83
CA LEU A 315 3.15 14.26 -2.02
C LEU A 315 2.32 15.48 -1.66
N PHE A 316 2.96 16.51 -1.11
CA PHE A 316 2.35 17.79 -0.75
C PHE A 316 2.89 18.89 -1.66
N PRO A 317 2.30 19.12 -2.84
CA PRO A 317 2.88 19.98 -3.86
C PRO A 317 3.02 21.45 -3.43
N ALA A 318 2.14 21.91 -2.55
CA ALA A 318 2.08 23.31 -2.11
C ALA A 318 2.82 23.62 -0.79
N THR A 319 3.29 22.61 -0.04
CA THR A 319 3.85 22.80 1.31
C THR A 319 5.20 22.12 1.49
N TYR A 320 5.24 20.84 1.86
CA TYR A 320 6.46 20.13 2.25
C TYR A 320 7.26 19.62 1.05
N GLN A 321 6.61 19.41 -0.09
CA GLN A 321 7.26 19.03 -1.35
C GLN A 321 8.11 17.75 -1.30
N SER A 322 7.82 16.85 -0.35
CA SER A 322 8.37 15.49 -0.31
C SER A 322 8.07 14.76 -1.61
N LYS A 323 9.06 14.12 -2.24
CA LYS A 323 8.87 13.45 -3.54
C LYS A 323 8.00 12.19 -3.39
N ASP A 324 7.18 11.92 -4.39
CA ASP A 324 6.14 10.87 -4.36
C ASP A 324 6.27 9.93 -5.56
N ARG A 325 6.12 10.47 -6.78
CA ARG A 325 6.09 9.69 -8.02
C ARG A 325 6.99 10.28 -9.09
N LEU A 326 7.59 9.42 -9.90
CA LEU A 326 8.19 9.78 -11.19
C LEU A 326 7.19 9.41 -12.30
N ILE A 327 6.88 10.35 -13.18
CA ILE A 327 6.01 10.13 -14.34
C ILE A 327 6.83 10.38 -15.60
N LEU A 328 6.78 9.44 -16.55
CA LEU A 328 7.31 9.57 -17.89
C LEU A 328 6.14 9.59 -18.87
N ALA A 329 5.98 10.71 -19.56
CA ALA A 329 4.89 10.93 -20.50
C ALA A 329 5.45 11.72 -21.69
N PRO A 330 5.91 11.04 -22.76
CA PRO A 330 6.52 11.74 -23.88
C PRO A 330 5.52 12.66 -24.59
N SER A 331 4.24 12.30 -24.53
CA SER A 331 3.12 13.08 -25.04
C SER A 331 1.80 12.73 -24.32
N ARG A 332 0.80 13.61 -24.43
CA ARG A 332 -0.60 13.36 -24.01
C ARG A 332 -1.55 13.10 -25.18
N LYS A 333 -1.00 13.02 -26.41
CA LYS A 333 -1.76 12.60 -27.59
C LYS A 333 -2.21 11.15 -27.44
N GLU A 334 -3.37 10.84 -27.98
CA GLU A 334 -3.93 9.49 -27.93
C GLU A 334 -2.96 8.44 -28.49
N GLY A 335 -2.80 7.34 -27.77
CA GLY A 335 -1.87 6.26 -28.11
C GLY A 335 -0.42 6.49 -27.64
N ALA A 336 -0.07 7.70 -27.17
CA ALA A 336 1.26 7.97 -26.64
C ALA A 336 1.55 7.11 -25.40
N PRO A 337 2.79 6.58 -25.25
CA PRO A 337 3.13 5.72 -24.14
C PRO A 337 3.19 6.49 -22.82
N PHE A 338 3.08 5.77 -21.71
CA PHE A 338 3.06 6.33 -20.37
C PHE A 338 3.72 5.37 -19.38
N ALA A 339 4.54 5.91 -18.47
CA ALA A 339 5.05 5.16 -17.34
C ALA A 339 4.98 5.96 -16.03
N GLN A 340 4.76 5.26 -14.93
CA GLN A 340 4.72 5.83 -13.59
C GLN A 340 5.46 4.93 -12.60
N PHE A 341 6.25 5.57 -11.73
CA PHE A 341 7.02 4.89 -10.70
C PHE A 341 6.70 5.45 -9.31
N TRP A 342 6.73 4.56 -8.31
CA TRP A 342 6.77 4.95 -6.91
C TRP A 342 8.20 5.23 -6.46
N ILE A 343 8.43 6.42 -5.87
CA ILE A 343 9.78 6.88 -5.51
C ILE A 343 9.88 7.42 -4.09
N GLN A 344 8.77 7.46 -3.36
CA GLN A 344 8.73 7.92 -1.98
C GLN A 344 9.59 7.00 -1.10
N ASP A 345 10.44 7.59 -0.26
CA ASP A 345 11.37 6.89 0.61
C ASP A 345 10.88 6.72 2.05
N ASP A 346 9.83 7.44 2.42
CA ASP A 346 9.14 7.39 3.70
C ASP A 346 7.88 6.53 3.60
N CYS A 347 8.09 5.20 3.65
CA CYS A 347 7.10 4.12 3.57
C CYS A 347 5.68 4.57 3.92
N ASN A 348 4.73 4.31 3.02
CA ASN A 348 3.34 4.76 3.09
C ASN A 348 2.73 4.56 4.50
N VAL A 349 2.46 5.67 5.18
CA VAL A 349 2.50 5.71 6.66
C VAL A 349 1.19 5.28 7.33
N LEU A 350 0.07 5.17 6.59
CA LEU A 350 -1.25 4.93 7.18
C LEU A 350 -2.13 3.97 6.34
N TYR A 351 -2.75 3.01 7.04
CA TYR A 351 -3.87 2.10 6.70
C TYR A 351 -3.91 1.35 5.35
N HIS A 352 -3.83 2.09 4.25
CA HIS A 352 -4.14 1.64 2.89
C HIS A 352 -2.93 1.78 1.94
N GLY A 353 -1.81 2.23 2.49
CA GLY A 353 -0.51 2.17 1.84
C GLY A 353 0.11 0.79 1.83
N GLY A 354 0.77 0.43 0.73
CA GLY A 354 1.61 -0.76 0.67
C GLY A 354 2.59 -0.76 1.86
N ILE A 355 2.55 -1.85 2.63
CA ILE A 355 3.32 -2.07 3.86
C ILE A 355 4.83 -2.30 3.57
N SER A 356 5.21 -2.28 2.29
CA SER A 356 6.53 -2.67 1.85
C SER A 356 7.27 -1.55 1.14
N ASP A 357 8.53 -1.85 0.92
CA ASP A 357 9.43 -1.03 0.17
C ASP A 357 9.15 -1.13 -1.34
N THR A 358 8.52 -0.08 -1.86
CA THR A 358 8.11 0.06 -3.25
C THR A 358 8.93 1.12 -4.00
N ARG A 359 10.10 1.47 -3.45
CA ARG A 359 11.00 2.43 -4.09
C ARG A 359 11.44 1.95 -5.46
N GLY A 360 11.34 2.86 -6.42
CA GLY A 360 11.66 2.61 -7.82
C GLY A 360 10.73 1.63 -8.52
N ASP A 361 9.61 1.22 -7.92
CA ASP A 361 8.68 0.26 -8.52
C ASP A 361 7.96 0.88 -9.73
N LEU A 362 7.91 0.14 -10.84
CA LEU A 362 7.12 0.47 -12.02
C LEU A 362 5.68 0.01 -11.81
N ILE A 363 4.79 0.98 -11.55
CA ILE A 363 3.39 0.74 -11.17
C ILE A 363 2.39 0.97 -12.31
N HIS A 364 2.81 1.63 -13.38
CA HIS A 364 2.01 1.79 -14.61
C HIS A 364 2.99 1.84 -15.76
N TYR A 365 2.83 0.96 -16.75
CA TYR A 365 3.46 1.06 -18.05
C TYR A 365 2.43 0.75 -19.12
N GLU A 366 2.25 1.67 -20.07
CA GLU A 366 1.23 1.57 -21.10
C GLU A 366 1.80 1.98 -22.47
N VAL A 367 1.38 1.25 -23.50
CA VAL A 367 1.70 1.53 -24.91
C VAL A 367 0.47 1.26 -25.76
N ASP A 368 0.19 2.14 -26.75
CA ASP A 368 -0.96 2.04 -27.65
C ASP A 368 -2.34 1.92 -26.95
N GLY A 369 -2.47 2.42 -25.73
CA GLY A 369 -3.71 2.28 -24.95
C GLY A 369 -3.91 0.89 -24.31
N THR A 370 -2.88 0.06 -24.27
CA THR A 370 -2.86 -1.23 -23.57
C THR A 370 -1.95 -1.15 -22.35
N MET A 371 -2.47 -1.56 -21.20
CA MET A 371 -1.70 -1.68 -19.96
C MET A 371 -0.72 -2.85 -20.11
N ILE A 372 0.59 -2.57 -20.07
CA ILE A 372 1.67 -3.55 -20.20
C ILE A 372 2.08 -4.06 -18.82
N ILE A 373 2.26 -3.14 -17.87
CA ILE A 373 2.54 -3.44 -16.46
C ILE A 373 1.62 -2.56 -15.62
N ALA A 374 0.95 -3.18 -14.65
CA ALA A 374 0.12 -2.51 -13.65
C ALA A 374 0.62 -2.84 -12.25
N ASP A 375 0.32 -1.94 -11.32
CA ASP A 375 0.56 -2.15 -9.89
C ASP A 375 -0.05 -3.47 -9.43
N ARG A 376 0.55 -4.02 -8.38
CA ARG A 376 0.23 -5.35 -7.90
C ARG A 376 -0.64 -5.29 -6.65
N GLY A 377 -0.92 -4.08 -6.15
CA GLY A 377 -1.81 -3.75 -5.04
C GLY A 377 -1.20 -4.08 -3.68
N ARG A 378 -1.95 -3.81 -2.61
CA ARG A 378 -1.68 -3.87 -1.15
C ARG A 378 -0.60 -4.84 -0.61
N TYR A 379 -0.28 -5.91 -1.33
CA TYR A 379 0.59 -7.00 -0.89
C TYR A 379 1.99 -6.97 -1.48
N GLU A 380 2.50 -5.79 -1.78
CA GLU A 380 3.85 -5.63 -2.27
C GLU A 380 4.85 -6.14 -1.24
N TRP A 381 5.84 -6.87 -1.70
CA TRP A 381 7.15 -7.06 -1.06
C TRP A 381 8.15 -6.64 -2.11
N PRO A 382 9.40 -6.28 -1.78
CA PRO A 382 10.36 -5.91 -2.82
C PRO A 382 10.50 -6.97 -3.93
N ALA A 383 10.36 -8.25 -3.58
CA ALA A 383 10.39 -9.37 -4.54
C ALA A 383 9.15 -9.46 -5.47
N TRP A 384 8.06 -8.77 -5.16
CA TRP A 384 6.82 -8.73 -5.94
C TRP A 384 6.64 -7.41 -6.71
N ASN A 385 7.62 -6.53 -6.59
CA ASN A 385 7.67 -5.22 -7.23
C ASN A 385 8.57 -5.29 -8.48
N ASN A 386 8.35 -4.38 -9.43
CA ASN A 386 9.15 -4.21 -10.64
C ASN A 386 10.37 -3.32 -10.35
N THR A 387 11.27 -3.80 -9.49
CA THR A 387 12.35 -3.02 -8.89
C THR A 387 13.70 -3.76 -8.93
N LEU A 388 14.78 -3.11 -8.45
CA LEU A 388 16.04 -3.78 -8.15
C LEU A 388 15.88 -4.50 -6.80
N LEU A 389 16.15 -5.81 -6.76
CA LEU A 389 16.13 -6.57 -5.53
C LEU A 389 17.56 -6.81 -5.02
N VAL A 390 17.75 -6.83 -3.71
CA VAL A 390 19.00 -7.25 -3.03
C VAL A 390 18.65 -8.35 -2.05
N SER A 391 19.53 -9.32 -1.88
CA SER A 391 19.28 -10.51 -1.06
C SER A 391 20.54 -11.25 -0.65
N GLU A 392 20.38 -12.14 0.33
CA GLU A 392 21.28 -13.25 0.57
C GLU A 392 21.49 -14.12 -0.69
N PRO A 393 22.73 -14.59 -0.95
CA PRO A 393 23.12 -15.29 -2.18
C PRO A 393 22.47 -16.67 -2.36
N ASP A 394 22.13 -17.31 -1.25
CA ASP A 394 21.56 -18.64 -1.14
C ASP A 394 20.03 -18.63 -1.03
N ALA A 395 19.42 -17.45 -1.10
CA ALA A 395 17.99 -17.29 -1.08
C ALA A 395 17.40 -17.35 -2.52
N GLN A 396 16.18 -17.87 -2.63
CA GLN A 396 15.49 -17.96 -3.92
C GLN A 396 15.30 -16.60 -4.58
N TYR A 397 15.63 -16.40 -5.85
CA TYR A 397 15.57 -15.07 -6.44
C TYR A 397 14.57 -14.97 -7.61
N PRO A 398 13.69 -13.95 -7.64
CA PRO A 398 13.11 -13.32 -6.44
C PRO A 398 12.37 -14.35 -5.58
N PHE A 399 12.21 -14.14 -4.28
CA PHE A 399 11.62 -15.16 -3.40
C PHE A 399 10.15 -15.45 -3.79
N ARG A 400 9.84 -16.70 -4.17
CA ARG A 400 8.45 -17.23 -4.21
C ARG A 400 8.02 -17.65 -2.81
N GLN A 401 8.97 -18.28 -2.13
CA GLN A 401 8.93 -18.68 -0.72
C GLN A 401 10.32 -18.35 -0.14
N THR A 402 10.43 -18.22 1.17
CA THR A 402 11.69 -17.81 1.86
C THR A 402 12.71 -18.93 2.10
N THR A 403 13.05 -19.67 1.05
CA THR A 403 14.15 -20.66 1.08
C THR A 403 15.41 -19.83 1.14
N GLY A 404 16.28 -20.03 2.13
CA GLY A 404 17.59 -19.34 2.14
C GLY A 404 18.18 -18.97 3.50
N VAL A 405 17.45 -19.17 4.60
CA VAL A 405 18.04 -18.98 5.93
C VAL A 405 18.47 -20.34 6.48
N TYR A 406 19.77 -20.49 6.79
CA TYR A 406 20.43 -21.73 7.16
C TYR A 406 20.89 -21.71 8.61
N SER A 407 20.65 -22.84 9.27
CA SER A 407 21.25 -23.17 10.56
C SER A 407 22.78 -23.13 10.45
N GLY A 408 23.44 -22.52 11.43
CA GLY A 408 24.89 -22.43 11.53
C GLY A 408 25.52 -21.20 10.88
N ARG A 409 24.77 -20.40 10.10
CA ARG A 409 25.30 -19.21 9.42
C ARG A 409 25.06 -17.94 10.24
N TRP A 410 26.08 -17.08 10.31
CA TRP A 410 25.95 -15.71 10.82
C TRP A 410 25.38 -14.77 9.75
N TYR A 411 24.37 -14.01 10.16
CA TYR A 411 23.70 -12.97 9.40
C TYR A 411 23.98 -11.62 10.06
N HIS A 412 24.12 -10.58 9.25
CA HIS A 412 24.26 -9.20 9.69
C HIS A 412 23.23 -8.37 8.91
N SER A 413 22.04 -8.22 9.49
CA SER A 413 20.87 -7.65 8.79
C SER A 413 20.40 -6.39 9.49
N SER A 414 19.77 -5.48 8.75
CA SER A 414 19.21 -4.24 9.31
C SER A 414 17.93 -3.81 8.59
N ALA A 415 17.09 -3.08 9.32
CA ALA A 415 15.80 -2.54 8.89
C ALA A 415 15.81 -1.00 8.88
N ASN A 416 14.96 -0.37 8.09
CA ASN A 416 14.87 1.09 7.99
C ASN A 416 14.10 1.67 9.18
N MET A 417 14.80 2.30 10.12
CA MET A 417 14.23 2.90 11.32
C MET A 417 13.43 4.18 11.04
N ARG A 418 13.55 4.82 9.87
CA ARG A 418 12.88 6.10 9.59
C ARG A 418 11.37 6.06 9.76
N VAL A 419 10.73 4.95 9.39
CA VAL A 419 9.27 4.78 9.51
C VAL A 419 8.74 4.94 10.95
N THR A 420 9.62 4.82 11.96
CA THR A 420 9.25 5.03 13.37
C THR A 420 8.84 6.47 13.67
N ARG A 421 9.37 7.45 12.92
CA ARG A 421 9.00 8.86 13.05
C ARG A 421 7.49 9.08 12.90
N GLY A 422 6.86 8.28 12.04
CA GLY A 422 5.42 8.30 11.76
C GLY A 422 4.53 7.91 12.94
N TYR A 423 5.08 7.31 14.00
CA TYR A 423 4.30 6.82 15.13
C TYR A 423 4.78 7.34 16.49
N MET A 424 5.87 8.11 16.52
CA MET A 424 6.42 8.68 17.75
C MET A 424 5.79 10.04 18.07
N PRO A 425 5.62 10.38 19.35
CA PRO A 425 5.15 11.70 19.75
C PRO A 425 6.15 12.78 19.35
N SER A 426 5.66 14.02 19.24
CA SER A 426 6.45 15.22 18.99
C SER A 426 6.05 16.33 19.97
N LYS A 427 6.56 17.55 19.78
CA LYS A 427 6.13 18.70 20.59
C LYS A 427 4.64 19.01 20.45
N ARG A 428 4.05 18.81 19.26
CA ARG A 428 2.62 19.06 18.99
C ARG A 428 1.75 17.85 19.30
N TYR A 429 2.25 16.64 19.09
CA TYR A 429 1.46 15.41 19.20
C TYR A 429 1.91 14.53 20.36
N THR A 430 1.01 14.28 21.32
CA THR A 430 1.30 13.43 22.49
C THR A 430 0.52 12.14 22.49
N ILE A 431 1.05 11.14 23.19
CA ILE A 431 0.42 9.82 23.36
C ILE A 431 -1.02 9.97 23.90
N ASN A 432 -1.95 9.32 23.24
CA ASN A 432 -3.35 9.16 23.62
C ASN A 432 -3.56 7.78 24.29
N SER A 433 -4.57 7.64 25.14
CA SER A 433 -4.91 6.38 25.79
C SER A 433 -5.58 5.34 24.86
N GLN A 434 -6.11 5.77 23.71
CA GLN A 434 -6.69 4.89 22.70
C GLN A 434 -5.62 3.94 22.15
N LYS A 435 -5.98 2.66 22.03
CA LYS A 435 -5.12 1.61 21.51
C LYS A 435 -5.83 0.90 20.38
N SER A 436 -5.09 0.49 19.35
CA SER A 436 -5.58 -0.50 18.40
C SER A 436 -4.71 -1.74 18.43
N THR A 437 -5.18 -2.78 17.74
CA THR A 437 -4.31 -3.91 17.44
C THR A 437 -3.14 -3.46 16.58
N ASP A 438 -3.27 -2.49 15.68
CA ASP A 438 -2.27 -2.24 14.63
C ASP A 438 -1.24 -1.16 15.00
N VAL A 439 -1.62 -0.28 15.93
CA VAL A 439 -0.78 0.75 16.55
C VAL A 439 -1.10 0.76 18.05
N HIS A 440 -0.09 0.54 18.90
CA HIS A 440 -0.29 0.35 20.35
C HIS A 440 -0.84 1.59 21.06
N TYR A 441 -0.65 2.79 20.52
CA TYR A 441 -1.30 4.01 20.99
C TYR A 441 -1.58 4.99 19.86
N ALA A 442 -2.67 5.74 19.98
CA ALA A 442 -2.93 6.90 19.13
C ALA A 442 -2.21 8.15 19.66
N LEU A 443 -2.24 9.24 18.89
CA LEU A 443 -1.72 10.56 19.24
C LEU A 443 -2.85 11.57 19.37
N THR A 444 -2.61 12.63 20.14
CA THR A 444 -3.52 13.79 20.29
C THR A 444 -2.77 15.06 19.91
N ASP A 445 -3.38 15.89 19.08
CA ASP A 445 -2.89 17.24 18.78
C ASP A 445 -3.12 18.16 19.98
N GLN A 446 -2.06 18.70 20.56
CA GLN A 446 -2.16 19.65 21.68
C GLN A 446 -2.83 20.98 21.30
N ARG A 447 -2.77 21.39 20.02
CA ARG A 447 -3.40 22.64 19.55
C ARG A 447 -4.90 22.50 19.35
N ALA A 448 -5.33 21.31 18.92
CA ALA A 448 -6.72 20.98 18.67
C ALA A 448 -7.01 19.59 19.25
N PRO A 449 -7.18 19.46 20.59
CA PRO A 449 -7.29 18.16 21.27
C PRO A 449 -8.69 17.54 21.11
N TYR A 450 -9.12 17.42 19.86
CA TYR A 450 -10.37 16.80 19.45
C TYR A 450 -10.02 15.46 18.82
N GLY A 451 -10.55 14.34 19.33
CA GLY A 451 -10.29 13.02 18.73
C GLY A 451 -8.84 12.53 18.87
N TYR A 452 -8.44 11.60 18.01
CA TYR A 452 -7.13 10.94 18.05
C TYR A 452 -6.59 10.62 16.65
N MET A 453 -5.27 10.53 16.48
CA MET A 453 -4.59 10.23 15.22
C MET A 453 -3.75 8.97 15.33
N TRP A 454 -3.67 8.16 14.28
CA TRP A 454 -2.90 6.92 14.33
C TRP A 454 -1.44 7.04 13.90
N GLY A 455 -1.12 8.12 13.20
CA GLY A 455 0.25 8.52 12.88
C GLY A 455 0.48 9.97 13.24
N ASN A 456 1.74 10.36 13.28
CA ASN A 456 2.19 11.72 13.53
C ASN A 456 2.22 12.51 12.21
N PRO A 457 1.34 13.51 12.02
CA PRO A 457 1.33 14.35 10.83
C PRO A 457 2.65 15.09 10.56
N GLU A 458 3.39 15.47 11.62
CA GLU A 458 4.69 16.16 11.46
C GLU A 458 5.74 15.24 10.82
N ALA A 459 5.66 13.94 11.02
CA ALA A 459 6.57 12.99 10.39
C ALA A 459 6.36 12.89 8.88
N VAL A 460 5.10 12.80 8.43
CA VAL A 460 4.76 12.76 6.99
C VAL A 460 5.21 14.06 6.30
N ALA A 461 5.21 15.17 7.05
CA ALA A 461 5.73 16.46 6.66
C ALA A 461 7.27 16.59 6.71
N GLY A 462 7.99 15.55 7.15
CA GLY A 462 9.46 15.55 7.29
C GLY A 462 10.00 16.30 8.53
N ASN A 463 9.20 16.49 9.59
CA ASN A 463 9.52 17.33 10.75
C ASN A 463 9.55 16.56 12.10
N ASN A 464 9.84 15.26 12.12
CA ASN A 464 9.88 14.44 13.35
C ASN A 464 11.04 13.42 13.40
N ASP A 465 12.23 13.83 12.97
CA ASP A 465 13.35 12.88 12.80
C ASP A 465 14.12 12.54 14.08
N LEU A 466 13.92 13.29 15.18
CA LEU A 466 14.60 13.06 16.45
C LEU A 466 13.76 12.16 17.35
N ILE A 467 14.26 10.96 17.64
CA ILE A 467 13.54 9.94 18.40
C ILE A 467 14.29 9.61 19.69
N ASN A 468 13.58 9.65 20.81
CA ASN A 468 14.10 9.17 22.09
C ASN A 468 13.75 7.70 22.25
N LEU A 469 14.74 6.82 22.18
CA LEU A 469 14.61 5.40 22.40
C LEU A 469 14.80 5.09 23.89
N HIS A 470 13.74 4.62 24.52
CA HIS A 470 13.72 4.20 25.92
C HIS A 470 13.59 2.67 26.05
N GLU A 471 12.95 2.04 25.07
CA GLU A 471 12.88 0.59 24.98
C GLU A 471 12.92 0.13 23.51
N ILE A 472 13.67 -0.94 23.25
CA ILE A 472 13.59 -1.71 22.02
C ILE A 472 13.07 -3.10 22.35
N ARG A 473 12.05 -3.54 21.63
CA ARG A 473 11.43 -4.86 21.77
C ARG A 473 11.69 -5.66 20.49
N LEU A 474 12.38 -6.78 20.64
CA LEU A 474 12.63 -7.76 19.59
C LEU A 474 11.67 -8.93 19.78
N GLU A 475 10.97 -9.31 18.71
CA GLU A 475 9.97 -10.37 18.75
C GLU A 475 10.33 -11.48 17.75
N PHE A 476 10.43 -12.70 18.27
CA PHE A 476 10.77 -13.91 17.51
C PHE A 476 9.53 -14.80 17.47
N ALA A 477 8.96 -15.01 16.29
CA ALA A 477 7.71 -15.76 16.13
C ALA A 477 7.95 -17.11 15.46
N LEU A 478 7.71 -18.21 16.18
CA LEU A 478 7.74 -19.56 15.60
C LEU A 478 6.32 -20.05 15.35
N LEU A 479 6.07 -20.52 14.13
CA LEU A 479 4.77 -21.02 13.69
C LEU A 479 4.73 -22.55 13.68
N PRO A 480 3.57 -23.18 13.87
CA PRO A 480 3.43 -24.63 14.02
C PRO A 480 3.28 -25.31 12.65
N THR A 481 3.78 -26.54 12.49
CA THR A 481 3.72 -27.26 11.20
C THR A 481 2.29 -27.49 10.72
N GLU A 482 1.39 -27.83 11.64
CA GLU A 482 -0.02 -28.06 11.35
C GLU A 482 -0.82 -26.76 11.07
N GLY A 483 -0.18 -25.59 11.23
CA GLY A 483 -0.80 -24.29 11.08
C GLY A 483 -1.63 -23.84 12.29
N GLU A 484 -1.87 -22.53 12.40
CA GLU A 484 -2.52 -21.91 13.57
C GLU A 484 -3.96 -22.40 13.83
N GLU A 485 -4.63 -23.01 12.85
CA GLU A 485 -6.01 -23.49 13.04
C GLU A 485 -6.09 -24.71 13.98
N SER A 486 -5.07 -25.58 14.02
CA SER A 486 -5.09 -26.77 14.88
C SER A 486 -4.71 -26.46 16.33
N VAL A 487 -3.77 -25.53 16.54
CA VAL A 487 -3.12 -25.27 17.83
C VAL A 487 -3.48 -23.93 18.49
N GLY A 488 -4.17 -23.03 17.77
CA GLY A 488 -4.57 -21.72 18.26
C GLY A 488 -3.85 -20.58 17.52
N LYS A 489 -4.39 -19.37 17.61
CA LYS A 489 -3.72 -18.21 17.01
C LYS A 489 -2.55 -17.81 17.89
N VAL A 490 -1.57 -17.09 17.35
CA VAL A 490 -0.55 -16.43 18.17
C VAL A 490 -0.90 -14.94 18.40
N PHE A 491 -1.90 -14.39 17.67
CA PHE A 491 -2.43 -13.01 17.77
C PHE A 491 -3.91 -12.86 17.32
N PRO A 492 -4.60 -11.72 17.59
CA PRO A 492 -5.96 -11.48 17.05
C PRO A 492 -5.95 -11.36 15.52
N GLY A 493 -4.79 -11.08 14.93
CA GLY A 493 -4.64 -10.84 13.52
C GLY A 493 -4.07 -12.03 12.76
N ARG A 494 -4.85 -12.52 11.80
CA ARG A 494 -4.29 -13.02 10.52
C ARG A 494 -3.39 -11.97 9.83
N THR A 495 -3.22 -10.77 10.37
CA THR A 495 -2.84 -9.52 9.70
C THR A 495 -1.41 -9.03 9.91
N TRP A 496 -0.61 -9.57 10.85
CA TRP A 496 0.83 -9.20 10.97
C TRP A 496 1.59 -9.46 9.68
N PHE A 497 1.11 -10.45 8.95
CA PHE A 497 1.68 -11.02 7.75
C PHE A 497 0.70 -10.96 6.56
N GLY A 498 -0.36 -10.14 6.68
CA GLY A 498 -1.48 -10.06 5.73
C GLY A 498 -2.29 -11.35 5.55
N GLY A 499 -1.99 -12.44 6.26
CA GLY A 499 -2.58 -13.76 6.04
C GLY A 499 -1.86 -14.55 4.94
N TYR A 500 -0.77 -13.97 4.40
CA TYR A 500 -0.08 -14.42 3.19
C TYR A 500 1.30 -15.03 3.45
N GLU A 501 1.83 -14.92 4.68
CA GLU A 501 3.20 -15.37 5.01
C GLU A 501 3.35 -16.81 5.48
N LYS A 502 2.30 -17.65 5.45
CA LYS A 502 2.53 -19.10 5.57
C LYS A 502 3.52 -19.61 4.51
N ARG A 503 3.64 -18.92 3.37
CA ARG A 503 4.60 -19.20 2.30
C ARG A 503 6.02 -18.71 2.60
N ASN A 504 6.18 -17.86 3.62
CA ASN A 504 7.39 -17.09 3.87
C ASN A 504 7.98 -17.27 5.28
N VAL A 505 7.56 -18.30 5.99
CA VAL A 505 8.03 -18.65 7.31
C VAL A 505 8.27 -20.16 7.32
N CYS A 506 9.26 -20.63 8.07
CA CYS A 506 9.40 -22.05 8.29
C CYS A 506 8.54 -22.42 9.51
N PRO A 507 7.38 -23.07 9.33
CA PRO A 507 6.72 -23.64 10.48
C PRO A 507 7.55 -24.81 11.02
N SER A 508 7.64 -24.91 12.34
CA SER A 508 8.41 -25.95 13.01
C SER A 508 7.78 -26.31 14.34
N ASP A 509 7.71 -27.61 14.61
CA ASP A 509 7.36 -28.13 15.94
C ASP A 509 8.60 -28.34 16.83
N VAL A 510 9.81 -28.16 16.26
CA VAL A 510 11.08 -28.20 16.98
C VAL A 510 11.49 -26.77 17.34
N PRO A 511 11.87 -26.48 18.61
CA PRO A 511 12.40 -25.18 18.99
C PRO A 511 13.63 -24.78 18.16
N VAL A 512 13.78 -23.48 17.93
CA VAL A 512 14.91 -22.90 17.21
C VAL A 512 15.72 -22.05 18.18
N ASP A 513 17.02 -22.35 18.33
CA ASP A 513 17.92 -21.48 19.07
C ASP A 513 18.41 -20.36 18.13
N ILE A 514 18.40 -19.13 18.62
CA ILE A 514 18.87 -17.95 17.91
C ILE A 514 19.98 -17.34 18.75
N TYR A 515 21.17 -17.31 18.18
CA TYR A 515 22.38 -16.75 18.76
C TYR A 515 22.47 -15.31 18.27
N ILE A 516 22.67 -14.35 19.17
CA ILE A 516 22.71 -12.92 18.85
C ILE A 516 23.97 -12.35 19.49
N SER A 517 24.83 -11.71 18.70
CA SER A 517 26.06 -11.09 19.20
C SER A 517 25.88 -9.62 19.54
N ASP A 518 25.13 -8.89 18.72
CA ASP A 518 24.97 -7.44 18.87
C ASP A 518 23.64 -6.94 18.33
N LEU A 519 23.17 -5.87 18.98
CA LEU A 519 22.18 -4.93 18.46
C LEU A 519 22.92 -3.64 18.09
N PHE A 520 22.72 -3.16 16.87
CA PHE A 520 23.38 -1.97 16.35
C PHE A 520 22.40 -1.01 15.66
N ILE A 521 22.81 0.25 15.53
CA ILE A 521 22.20 1.24 14.64
C ILE A 521 23.25 1.70 13.63
N ALA A 522 22.81 2.06 12.43
CA ALA A 522 23.71 2.45 11.34
C ALA A 522 23.10 3.53 10.43
N GLY A 523 23.96 4.34 9.82
CA GLY A 523 23.61 5.42 8.89
C GLY A 523 24.87 6.16 8.42
N ASP A 524 24.72 7.41 7.98
CA ASP A 524 25.82 8.30 7.57
C ASP A 524 26.98 8.38 8.59
N LYS A 525 26.69 8.23 9.90
CA LYS A 525 27.72 8.22 10.97
C LYS A 525 28.43 6.86 11.12
N GLY A 526 28.21 5.92 10.21
CA GLY A 526 28.66 4.55 10.30
C GLY A 526 27.79 3.73 11.25
N GLU A 527 28.38 2.69 11.82
CA GLU A 527 27.69 1.76 12.72
C GLU A 527 28.04 2.02 14.19
N LYS A 528 27.01 1.94 15.06
CA LYS A 528 27.14 2.01 16.52
C LYS A 528 26.47 0.79 17.14
N ILE A 529 27.26 -0.01 17.88
CA ILE A 529 26.73 -1.08 18.72
C ILE A 529 26.00 -0.45 19.92
N LEU A 530 24.71 -0.75 20.06
CA LEU A 530 23.90 -0.34 21.22
C LEU A 530 24.03 -1.33 22.37
N VAL A 531 23.98 -2.63 22.05
CA VAL A 531 24.08 -3.70 23.05
C VAL A 531 24.98 -4.82 22.52
N PRO A 532 26.17 -5.03 23.11
CA PRO A 532 26.88 -6.28 22.97
C PRO A 532 26.20 -7.33 23.85
N PHE A 533 25.79 -8.44 23.26
CA PHE A 533 25.10 -9.53 23.95
C PHE A 533 26.09 -10.56 24.53
N ASP A 534 27.16 -10.08 25.14
CA ASP A 534 28.22 -10.89 25.76
C ASP A 534 27.94 -11.21 27.24
N LYS A 535 26.95 -10.55 27.85
CA LYS A 535 26.47 -10.79 29.21
C LYS A 535 25.01 -10.42 29.38
N LEU A 536 24.32 -11.04 30.35
CA LEU A 536 23.00 -10.58 30.79
C LEU A 536 23.14 -9.33 31.65
N THR A 537 22.21 -8.38 31.49
CA THR A 537 22.13 -7.15 32.30
C THR A 537 20.71 -6.94 32.79
N ASP A 538 20.56 -6.08 33.79
CA ASP A 538 19.27 -5.63 34.33
C ASP A 538 18.41 -4.83 33.33
N LYS A 539 19.02 -4.39 32.22
CA LYS A 539 18.34 -3.73 31.10
C LYS A 539 17.62 -4.70 30.17
N LEU A 540 17.88 -6.01 30.28
CA LEU A 540 17.27 -7.03 29.46
C LEU A 540 16.13 -7.72 30.22
N SER A 541 15.00 -7.91 29.56
CA SER A 541 13.93 -8.79 30.06
C SER A 541 13.38 -9.67 28.97
N PHE A 542 12.94 -10.87 29.35
CA PHE A 542 12.55 -11.92 28.44
C PHE A 542 11.11 -12.35 28.71
N GLY A 543 10.27 -12.27 27.69
CA GLY A 543 8.87 -12.62 27.72
C GLY A 543 8.51 -13.71 26.72
N PHE A 544 7.36 -14.32 26.93
CA PHE A 544 6.78 -15.32 26.04
C PHE A 544 5.27 -15.13 25.94
N VAL A 545 4.76 -15.11 24.72
CA VAL A 545 3.32 -15.14 24.42
C VAL A 545 2.99 -16.51 23.84
N ALA A 546 2.20 -17.26 24.60
CA ALA A 546 1.72 -18.56 24.18
C ALA A 546 0.62 -18.43 23.11
N PRO A 547 0.51 -19.41 22.20
CA PRO A 547 -0.64 -19.55 21.31
C PRO A 547 -1.95 -19.68 22.12
N ASP A 548 -3.00 -19.05 21.65
CA ASP A 548 -4.27 -18.96 22.36
C ASP A 548 -5.47 -18.99 21.40
N LYS A 549 -6.42 -19.89 21.67
CA LYS A 549 -7.70 -20.00 20.94
C LYS A 549 -8.72 -18.95 21.39
N THR A 550 -8.57 -18.39 22.59
CA THR A 550 -9.45 -17.36 23.18
C THR A 550 -9.10 -15.93 22.76
N GLN A 551 -7.96 -15.75 22.10
CA GLN A 551 -7.45 -14.50 21.55
C GLN A 551 -7.05 -13.42 22.58
N GLN A 552 -6.64 -13.82 23.80
CA GLN A 552 -6.24 -12.89 24.86
C GLN A 552 -4.73 -12.58 24.88
N PHE A 553 -3.88 -13.48 24.35
CA PHE A 553 -2.43 -13.29 24.15
C PHE A 553 -1.64 -12.62 25.30
N PRO A 554 -1.73 -13.11 26.54
CA PRO A 554 -0.94 -12.56 27.64
C PRO A 554 0.55 -12.84 27.46
N GLU A 555 1.39 -11.85 27.78
CA GLU A 555 2.84 -12.02 27.91
C GLU A 555 3.18 -12.55 29.30
N THR A 556 3.97 -13.63 29.35
CA THR A 556 4.48 -14.28 30.57
C THR A 556 6.00 -14.24 30.59
N GLU A 557 6.65 -14.48 31.73
CA GLU A 557 8.12 -14.56 31.77
C GLU A 557 8.62 -15.74 30.93
N LEU A 558 9.69 -15.53 30.15
CA LEU A 558 10.36 -16.61 29.43
C LEU A 558 11.10 -17.52 30.43
N ALA A 559 11.03 -18.83 30.22
CA ALA A 559 11.70 -19.82 31.09
C ALA A 559 13.23 -19.58 31.11
N LYS A 560 13.86 -19.74 32.29
CA LYS A 560 15.30 -19.41 32.46
C LYS A 560 16.21 -20.30 31.60
N GLU A 561 15.78 -21.53 31.32
CA GLU A 561 16.48 -22.46 30.44
C GLU A 561 16.42 -22.05 28.96
N ASP A 562 15.47 -21.20 28.57
CA ASP A 562 15.24 -20.75 27.20
C ASP A 562 16.10 -19.52 26.82
N TYR A 563 16.88 -18.94 27.74
CA TYR A 563 17.88 -17.90 27.40
C TYR A 563 19.16 -18.01 28.23
N ALA A 564 20.31 -17.79 27.61
CA ALA A 564 21.60 -17.83 28.29
C ALA A 564 22.67 -17.13 27.46
N ILE A 565 23.74 -16.72 28.12
CA ILE A 565 24.98 -16.36 27.45
C ILE A 565 25.75 -17.65 27.21
N VAL A 566 26.15 -17.88 25.97
CA VAL A 566 26.84 -19.08 25.54
C VAL A 566 28.07 -18.72 24.72
N THR A 567 29.07 -19.59 24.74
CA THR A 567 30.19 -19.49 23.81
C THR A 567 29.75 -20.03 22.45
N ASP A 568 29.81 -19.18 21.43
CA ASP A 568 29.66 -19.65 20.06
C ASP A 568 30.88 -20.51 19.67
N ALA A 569 30.65 -21.76 19.27
CA ALA A 569 31.73 -22.71 19.01
C ALA A 569 32.61 -22.33 17.79
N GLU A 570 32.04 -21.57 16.86
CA GLU A 570 32.72 -21.16 15.62
C GLU A 570 33.60 -19.92 15.84
N THR A 571 33.06 -18.89 16.50
CA THR A 571 33.76 -17.62 16.69
C THR A 571 34.47 -17.50 18.04
N GLY A 572 34.15 -18.38 19.01
CA GLY A 572 34.63 -18.30 20.40
C GLY A 572 34.04 -17.14 21.21
N LYS A 573 33.16 -16.33 20.63
CA LYS A 573 32.56 -15.16 21.29
C LYS A 573 31.45 -15.59 22.26
N GLN A 574 31.29 -14.84 23.34
CA GLN A 574 30.08 -14.91 24.17
C GLN A 574 28.94 -14.23 23.43
N VAL A 575 27.81 -14.92 23.32
CA VAL A 575 26.61 -14.46 22.60
C VAL A 575 25.36 -14.83 23.38
N LEU A 576 24.28 -14.07 23.18
CA LEU A 576 22.98 -14.40 23.74
C LEU A 576 22.31 -15.47 22.89
N ARG A 577 22.03 -16.63 23.49
CA ARG A 577 21.16 -17.65 22.91
C ARG A 577 19.75 -17.49 23.45
N ILE A 578 18.79 -17.26 22.56
CA ILE A 578 17.34 -17.33 22.82
C ILE A 578 16.77 -18.57 22.15
N ARG A 579 16.08 -19.42 22.92
CA ARG A 579 15.33 -20.57 22.42
C ARG A 579 13.89 -20.13 22.14
N THR A 580 13.50 -20.17 20.88
CA THR A 580 12.14 -19.86 20.45
C THR A 580 11.36 -21.16 20.24
N LYS A 581 10.21 -21.29 20.90
CA LYS A 581 9.22 -22.36 20.72
C LYS A 581 7.95 -21.83 20.08
N TYR A 582 7.01 -22.70 19.74
CA TYR A 582 5.74 -22.30 19.13
C TYR A 582 5.04 -21.23 19.97
N GLY A 583 4.86 -20.04 19.39
CA GLY A 583 4.48 -18.81 20.09
C GLY A 583 5.39 -17.64 19.72
N ARG A 584 5.38 -16.59 20.54
CA ARG A 584 6.26 -15.43 20.39
C ARG A 584 7.20 -15.33 21.57
N THR A 585 8.50 -15.35 21.31
CA THR A 585 9.52 -14.98 22.30
C THR A 585 9.82 -13.49 22.18
N VAL A 586 9.87 -12.79 23.30
CA VAL A 586 10.02 -11.34 23.38
C VAL A 586 11.30 -11.02 24.14
N LEU A 587 12.19 -10.23 23.55
CA LEU A 587 13.34 -9.63 24.22
C LEU A 587 13.12 -8.12 24.30
N ARG A 588 13.06 -7.57 25.51
CA ARG A 588 13.00 -6.13 25.75
C ARG A 588 14.33 -5.61 26.25
N ILE A 589 14.70 -4.44 25.74
CA ILE A 589 16.00 -3.82 25.94
C ILE A 589 15.76 -2.38 26.37
N LYS A 590 15.97 -2.10 27.64
CA LYS A 590 15.88 -0.74 28.19
C LYS A 590 17.10 0.08 27.80
N MET A 591 16.88 1.29 27.33
CA MET A 591 17.93 2.22 26.96
C MET A 591 17.52 3.67 27.18
N ASN A 592 18.42 4.59 26.86
CA ASN A 592 18.15 6.02 26.86
C ASN A 592 19.03 6.66 25.80
N GLU A 593 18.64 6.44 24.54
CA GLU A 593 19.37 6.89 23.36
C GLU A 593 18.51 7.88 22.60
N GLN A 594 19.08 8.98 22.17
CA GLN A 594 18.41 9.92 21.27
C GLN A 594 19.07 9.81 19.89
N VAL A 595 18.26 9.61 18.86
CA VAL A 595 18.74 9.33 17.51
C VAL A 595 18.01 10.21 16.51
N ASN A 596 18.76 10.89 15.63
CA ASN A 596 18.19 11.46 14.41
C ASN A 596 18.15 10.38 13.31
N VAL A 597 16.95 9.96 12.90
CA VAL A 597 16.77 8.88 11.92
C VAL A 597 17.09 9.28 10.48
N ASN A 598 17.34 10.55 10.21
CA ASN A 598 17.62 11.08 8.87
C ASN A 598 19.08 11.53 8.71
N GLU A 599 19.70 12.04 9.78
CA GLU A 599 21.07 12.59 9.77
C GLU A 599 22.11 11.72 10.46
N ASP A 600 21.71 10.90 11.44
CA ASP A 600 22.65 10.10 12.24
C ASP A 600 22.63 8.63 11.83
N TYR A 601 21.50 7.98 12.10
CA TYR A 601 21.33 6.53 11.98
C TYR A 601 19.93 6.22 11.50
N SER A 602 19.79 5.86 10.23
CA SER A 602 18.51 5.52 9.61
C SER A 602 18.14 4.05 9.74
N ARG A 603 19.05 3.20 10.22
CA ARG A 603 18.86 1.75 10.28
C ARG A 603 19.12 1.19 11.67
N ILE A 604 18.44 0.08 11.98
CA ILE A 604 18.67 -0.73 13.17
C ILE A 604 18.84 -2.20 12.77
N GLY A 605 19.76 -2.92 13.39
CA GLY A 605 20.08 -4.28 12.97
C GLY A 605 20.59 -5.20 14.07
N LEU A 606 20.72 -6.48 13.72
CA LEU A 606 21.31 -7.53 14.55
C LEU A 606 22.37 -8.28 13.77
N SER A 607 23.39 -8.73 14.49
CA SER A 607 24.22 -9.85 14.08
C SER A 607 23.73 -11.11 14.78
N TYR A 608 23.30 -12.11 14.02
CA TYR A 608 22.60 -13.29 14.56
C TYR A 608 22.84 -14.57 13.77
N LYS A 609 22.59 -15.72 14.40
CA LYS A 609 22.74 -17.06 13.82
C LYS A 609 21.63 -17.98 14.30
N TYR A 610 21.01 -18.73 13.39
CA TYR A 610 20.09 -19.81 13.75
C TYR A 610 20.86 -21.08 14.09
N VAL A 611 20.47 -21.79 15.13
CA VAL A 611 21.05 -23.08 15.52
C VAL A 611 19.90 -24.06 15.78
N THR A 612 19.72 -24.98 14.84
CA THR A 612 18.63 -25.96 14.88
C THR A 612 18.99 -27.23 14.09
N PRO A 613 18.48 -28.42 14.49
CA PRO A 613 18.64 -29.65 13.72
C PRO A 613 17.78 -29.70 12.44
N ILE A 614 16.90 -28.72 12.23
CA ILE A 614 16.04 -28.65 11.04
C ILE A 614 16.93 -28.47 9.80
N LYS A 615 16.85 -29.42 8.86
CA LYS A 615 17.54 -29.34 7.58
C LYS A 615 16.73 -28.47 6.60
N GLY A 616 17.39 -27.53 5.94
CA GLY A 616 16.74 -26.60 5.01
C GLY A 616 16.24 -25.34 5.71
N TRP A 617 15.02 -24.93 5.39
CA TRP A 617 14.33 -23.72 5.87
C TRP A 617 14.45 -23.50 7.39
N THR A 618 14.93 -22.32 7.84
CA THR A 618 14.98 -21.97 9.27
C THR A 618 14.62 -20.50 9.57
N ARG A 619 13.74 -19.89 8.77
CA ARG A 619 13.35 -18.49 8.97
C ARG A 619 12.38 -18.34 10.14
N VAL A 620 12.86 -17.79 11.26
CA VAL A 620 12.05 -17.22 12.35
C VAL A 620 11.98 -15.72 12.13
N PRO A 621 10.81 -15.14 11.81
CA PRO A 621 10.66 -13.70 11.68
C PRO A 621 11.11 -12.96 12.93
N ILE A 622 11.90 -11.90 12.73
CA ILE A 622 12.39 -11.00 13.77
C ILE A 622 11.77 -9.62 13.53
N LEU A 623 10.86 -9.23 14.43
CA LEU A 623 10.24 -7.91 14.41
C LEU A 623 10.90 -7.00 15.45
N ILE A 624 10.91 -5.71 15.15
CA ILE A 624 11.51 -4.69 16.00
C ILE A 624 10.45 -3.64 16.29
N ALA A 625 10.22 -3.38 17.57
CA ALA A 625 9.31 -2.36 18.07
C ALA A 625 10.06 -1.40 19.01
N PHE A 626 9.56 -0.17 19.16
CA PHE A 626 10.20 0.87 19.96
C PHE A 626 9.19 1.52 20.90
N ASN A 627 9.59 1.78 22.16
CA ASN A 627 8.81 2.53 23.15
C ASN A 627 7.33 2.06 23.27
N ASP A 628 7.10 0.75 23.35
CA ASP A 628 5.76 0.14 23.34
C ASP A 628 4.91 0.52 22.12
N ASN A 629 5.51 0.92 21.01
CA ASN A 629 4.81 1.09 19.74
C ASN A 629 5.03 -0.14 18.86
N ASP A 630 3.98 -0.95 18.74
CA ASP A 630 3.96 -2.12 17.87
C ASP A 630 3.69 -1.70 16.44
N MET A 631 4.75 -1.48 15.67
CA MET A 631 4.68 -1.07 14.28
C MET A 631 4.55 -2.30 13.37
N LYS A 632 3.44 -3.03 13.55
CA LYS A 632 3.20 -4.39 13.01
C LYS A 632 3.51 -4.59 11.53
N HIS A 633 3.44 -3.51 10.77
CA HIS A 633 3.62 -3.48 9.33
C HIS A 633 5.06 -3.11 8.91
N ASN A 634 5.80 -2.36 9.73
CA ASN A 634 6.78 -1.45 9.16
C ASN A 634 8.24 -1.70 9.52
N LEU A 635 8.57 -2.57 10.49
CA LEU A 635 9.97 -2.84 10.81
C LEU A 635 10.27 -4.34 11.00
N ARG A 636 10.84 -4.92 9.95
CA ARG A 636 11.30 -6.31 9.91
C ARG A 636 12.77 -6.32 9.60
N LEU A 637 13.53 -7.07 10.40
CA LEU A 637 14.98 -7.11 10.30
C LEU A 637 15.46 -7.60 8.93
N ASP A 638 14.74 -8.55 8.34
CA ASP A 638 15.07 -9.15 7.06
C ASP A 638 14.11 -8.69 5.96
N ARG A 639 14.65 -8.28 4.80
CA ARG A 639 13.96 -7.94 3.53
C ARG A 639 13.38 -6.54 3.39
N GLN A 640 13.78 -5.59 4.21
CA GLN A 640 13.54 -4.19 3.91
C GLN A 640 14.74 -3.65 3.14
N GLN A 641 14.53 -3.20 1.90
CA GLN A 641 15.61 -2.47 1.25
C GLN A 641 15.84 -1.17 2.03
N GLY A 642 14.82 -0.39 2.36
CA GLY A 642 15.08 0.87 3.06
C GLY A 642 15.84 1.86 2.15
N GLY A 643 16.13 3.05 2.65
CA GLY A 643 16.92 4.04 1.93
C GLY A 643 16.31 5.43 1.98
N ILE A 644 17.12 6.42 1.65
CA ILE A 644 16.78 7.84 1.65
C ILE A 644 16.92 8.35 0.22
N LEU A 645 15.85 8.94 -0.32
CA LEU A 645 15.88 9.54 -1.65
C LEU A 645 16.77 10.78 -1.61
N THR A 646 17.82 10.79 -2.42
CA THR A 646 18.80 11.89 -2.50
C THR A 646 18.59 12.77 -3.72
N ASP A 647 18.12 12.20 -4.82
CA ASP A 647 17.87 12.94 -6.06
C ASP A 647 16.72 12.30 -6.85
N ALA A 648 15.98 13.15 -7.57
CA ALA A 648 14.94 12.73 -8.49
C ALA A 648 14.78 13.76 -9.61
N LYS A 649 14.87 13.30 -10.86
CA LYS A 649 14.80 14.14 -12.05
C LYS A 649 13.88 13.55 -13.10
N ALA A 650 13.33 14.42 -13.93
CA ALA A 650 12.51 14.06 -15.07
C ALA A 650 12.61 15.13 -16.15
N GLU A 651 12.70 14.73 -17.41
CA GLU A 651 12.71 15.64 -18.54
C GLU A 651 12.19 14.99 -19.82
N ASN A 652 11.75 15.81 -20.77
CA ASN A 652 11.48 15.37 -22.13
C ASN A 652 12.49 16.00 -23.10
N LYS A 653 12.91 15.22 -24.09
CA LYS A 653 13.77 15.69 -25.18
C LYS A 653 13.48 14.87 -26.43
N ALA A 654 13.37 15.55 -27.57
CA ALA A 654 13.17 14.94 -28.89
C ALA A 654 11.99 13.96 -29.00
N GLY A 655 10.91 14.17 -28.25
CA GLY A 655 9.72 13.31 -28.27
C GLY A 655 9.76 12.15 -27.28
N ASP A 656 10.83 12.01 -26.49
CA ASP A 656 11.04 10.96 -25.49
C ASP A 656 11.00 11.51 -24.06
N SER A 657 10.78 10.65 -23.07
CA SER A 657 10.77 11.00 -21.65
C SER A 657 11.84 10.25 -20.87
N TYR A 658 12.64 10.98 -20.13
CA TYR A 658 13.65 10.46 -19.23
C TYR A 658 13.34 10.80 -17.78
N GLY A 659 13.75 9.93 -16.87
CA GLY A 659 13.81 10.24 -15.45
C GLY A 659 14.83 9.40 -14.71
N SER A 660 15.34 9.93 -13.61
CA SER A 660 16.27 9.22 -12.72
C SER A 660 15.92 9.46 -11.26
N VAL A 661 16.18 8.45 -10.44
CA VAL A 661 16.05 8.52 -8.98
C VAL A 661 17.25 7.87 -8.31
N SER A 662 17.73 8.49 -7.23
CA SER A 662 18.88 8.01 -6.48
C SER A 662 18.56 7.88 -5.00
N TYR A 663 19.03 6.80 -4.39
CA TYR A 663 18.87 6.51 -2.98
C TYR A 663 20.23 6.23 -2.34
N LYS A 664 20.40 6.70 -1.11
CA LYS A 664 21.48 6.26 -0.21
C LYS A 664 20.92 5.35 0.88
N GLU A 665 21.81 4.65 1.58
CA GLU A 665 21.47 3.79 2.72
C GLU A 665 20.42 2.71 2.37
N ILE A 666 20.42 2.29 1.11
CA ILE A 666 19.51 1.30 0.55
C ILE A 666 20.06 -0.11 0.73
N TRP A 667 19.21 -0.99 1.25
CA TRP A 667 19.50 -2.33 1.77
C TRP A 667 20.45 -2.37 2.97
N THR A 668 21.58 -1.67 2.89
CA THR A 668 22.50 -1.43 4.00
C THR A 668 22.79 0.05 4.12
N HIS A 669 23.26 0.48 5.29
CA HIS A 669 23.55 1.90 5.56
C HIS A 669 24.66 2.49 4.68
N ASP A 670 25.48 1.65 4.05
CA ASP A 670 26.66 2.04 3.29
C ASP A 670 26.53 1.76 1.78
N SER A 671 25.33 1.43 1.30
CA SER A 671 25.04 1.16 -0.12
C SER A 671 24.21 2.28 -0.75
N SER A 672 24.31 2.44 -2.07
CA SER A 672 23.50 3.39 -2.85
C SER A 672 22.97 2.75 -4.14
N TRP A 673 21.84 3.27 -4.62
CA TRP A 673 21.20 2.83 -5.85
C TRP A 673 20.71 4.01 -6.66
N THR A 674 21.01 4.01 -7.96
CA THR A 674 20.39 4.92 -8.93
C THR A 674 19.65 4.11 -9.98
N ARG A 675 18.40 4.50 -10.25
CA ARG A 675 17.61 3.98 -11.37
C ARG A 675 17.37 5.10 -12.35
N SER A 676 17.79 4.89 -13.58
CA SER A 676 17.59 5.79 -14.71
C SER A 676 16.70 5.12 -15.74
N THR A 677 15.70 5.82 -16.24
CA THR A 677 14.68 5.26 -17.13
C THR A 677 14.42 6.18 -18.30
N LEU A 678 14.39 5.61 -19.50
CA LEU A 678 14.00 6.29 -20.72
C LEU A 678 12.79 5.57 -21.33
N LEU A 679 11.72 6.33 -21.56
CA LEU A 679 10.55 5.91 -22.31
C LEU A 679 10.55 6.60 -23.67
N THR A 680 10.66 5.82 -24.74
CA THR A 680 10.67 6.38 -26.10
C THR A 680 9.27 6.69 -26.59
N GLU A 681 9.14 7.56 -27.60
CA GLU A 681 7.85 7.89 -28.22
C GLU A 681 7.15 6.66 -28.84
N GLU A 682 7.93 5.68 -29.29
CA GLU A 682 7.46 4.42 -29.85
C GLU A 682 6.96 3.42 -28.78
N GLY A 683 7.24 3.69 -27.51
CA GLY A 683 6.86 2.83 -26.39
C GLY A 683 7.87 1.74 -26.05
N PHE A 684 9.18 2.00 -26.21
CA PHE A 684 10.22 1.17 -25.58
C PHE A 684 10.62 1.76 -24.23
N LEU A 685 10.74 0.92 -23.21
CA LEU A 685 11.17 1.33 -21.87
C LEU A 685 12.55 0.74 -21.57
N ILE A 686 13.52 1.62 -21.36
CA ILE A 686 14.92 1.26 -21.12
C ILE A 686 15.24 1.66 -19.69
N VAL A 687 15.66 0.70 -18.87
CA VAL A 687 15.91 0.90 -17.43
C VAL A 687 17.36 0.53 -17.13
N LEU A 688 18.11 1.49 -16.61
CA LEU A 688 19.48 1.32 -16.13
C LEU A 688 19.48 1.39 -14.60
N ASP A 689 19.86 0.29 -13.96
CA ASP A 689 20.07 0.21 -12.52
C ASP A 689 21.58 0.24 -12.22
N GLU A 690 22.02 1.18 -11.40
CA GLU A 690 23.39 1.30 -10.90
C GLU A 690 23.40 1.13 -9.37
N PHE A 691 23.97 0.02 -8.89
CA PHE A 691 24.06 -0.27 -7.46
C PHE A 691 25.51 -0.22 -7.00
N LEU A 692 25.80 0.58 -5.98
CA LEU A 692 27.09 0.61 -5.30
C LEU A 692 26.93 -0.10 -3.95
N PRO A 693 27.38 -1.36 -3.83
CA PRO A 693 27.35 -2.08 -2.57
C PRO A 693 28.40 -1.52 -1.61
N GLY A 694 27.97 -1.28 -0.37
CA GLY A 694 28.86 -1.07 0.76
C GLY A 694 29.47 -2.38 1.28
N LYS A 695 30.27 -2.30 2.34
CA LYS A 695 30.87 -3.46 3.01
C LYS A 695 29.82 -4.39 3.58
N ALA A 696 28.73 -3.86 4.12
CA ALA A 696 27.66 -4.68 4.70
C ALA A 696 26.86 -5.45 3.63
N ALA A 697 26.95 -5.05 2.36
CA ALA A 697 26.32 -5.73 1.23
C ALA A 697 27.27 -6.66 0.45
N ASP A 698 28.53 -6.82 0.91
CA ASP A 698 29.51 -7.68 0.26
C ASP A 698 29.00 -9.13 0.17
N LYS A 699 29.15 -9.76 -1.01
CA LYS A 699 28.72 -11.14 -1.31
C LYS A 699 27.22 -11.40 -1.26
N LEU A 700 26.39 -10.38 -1.00
CA LEU A 700 24.97 -10.44 -1.31
C LEU A 700 24.76 -10.57 -2.82
N VAL A 701 23.55 -10.86 -3.25
CA VAL A 701 23.15 -10.84 -4.66
C VAL A 701 22.17 -9.71 -4.90
N ALA A 702 22.24 -9.10 -6.09
CA ALA A 702 21.27 -8.10 -6.52
C ALA A 702 20.96 -8.23 -8.01
N GLY A 703 19.87 -7.60 -8.44
CA GLY A 703 19.41 -7.71 -9.82
C GLY A 703 17.99 -7.18 -10.07
N PRO A 704 17.68 -6.69 -11.28
CA PRO A 704 16.33 -6.26 -11.62
C PRO A 704 15.34 -7.43 -11.63
N VAL A 705 14.09 -7.13 -11.28
CA VAL A 705 12.96 -8.05 -11.31
C VAL A 705 11.82 -7.42 -12.11
N TRP A 706 11.26 -8.18 -13.06
CA TRP A 706 10.14 -7.77 -13.91
C TRP A 706 9.02 -8.81 -13.87
N HIS A 707 7.81 -8.40 -13.46
CA HIS A 707 6.66 -9.30 -13.37
C HIS A 707 5.85 -9.31 -14.65
N VAL A 708 5.43 -10.51 -15.04
CA VAL A 708 4.63 -10.77 -16.24
C VAL A 708 3.52 -11.79 -15.93
N PRO A 709 2.36 -11.69 -16.60
CA PRO A 709 1.16 -12.44 -16.22
C PRO A 709 1.09 -13.86 -16.78
N SER A 710 2.09 -14.28 -17.58
CA SER A 710 2.14 -15.61 -18.16
C SER A 710 3.58 -16.16 -18.17
N ALA A 711 3.70 -17.48 -18.30
CA ALA A 711 4.99 -18.16 -18.35
C ALA A 711 5.83 -17.64 -19.53
N PRO A 712 7.00 -17.02 -19.29
CA PRO A 712 7.84 -16.53 -20.37
C PRO A 712 8.47 -17.65 -21.17
N ARG A 713 8.70 -17.39 -22.45
CA ARG A 713 9.64 -18.12 -23.32
C ARG A 713 11.00 -17.43 -23.24
N CYS A 714 12.07 -18.18 -23.49
CA CYS A 714 13.44 -17.65 -23.43
C CYS A 714 14.32 -18.24 -24.55
N GLY A 715 15.43 -17.55 -24.86
CA GLY A 715 16.32 -17.91 -25.97
C GLY A 715 17.07 -19.23 -25.84
N ASN A 716 17.40 -19.64 -24.60
CA ASN A 716 18.08 -20.91 -24.29
C ASN A 716 17.18 -21.80 -23.42
N SER A 717 17.29 -23.13 -23.58
CA SER A 717 16.37 -24.12 -22.99
C SER A 717 16.42 -24.24 -21.46
N ASP A 718 17.45 -23.71 -20.80
CA ASP A 718 17.67 -23.84 -19.35
C ASP A 718 17.35 -22.57 -18.53
N GLY A 719 16.99 -21.45 -19.18
CA GLY A 719 16.64 -20.18 -18.54
C GLY A 719 17.81 -19.44 -17.87
N ALA A 720 18.70 -20.16 -17.20
CA ALA A 720 19.86 -19.66 -16.45
C ALA A 720 20.82 -18.78 -17.28
N THR A 721 20.90 -19.06 -18.58
CA THR A 721 21.81 -18.40 -19.53
C THR A 721 21.07 -17.55 -20.57
N ALA A 722 19.76 -17.37 -20.43
CA ALA A 722 18.97 -16.63 -21.41
C ALA A 722 19.28 -15.13 -21.33
N ASP A 723 19.55 -14.52 -22.49
CA ASP A 723 19.79 -13.09 -22.67
C ASP A 723 18.49 -12.30 -22.95
N TRP A 724 17.41 -13.01 -23.25
CA TRP A 724 16.08 -12.44 -23.45
C TRP A 724 14.94 -13.39 -23.03
N PHE A 725 13.81 -12.76 -22.75
CA PHE A 725 12.55 -13.39 -22.34
C PHE A 725 11.40 -12.76 -23.13
N ASP A 726 10.36 -13.53 -23.40
CA ASP A 726 9.14 -13.06 -24.04
C ASP A 726 7.93 -13.65 -23.34
N ALA A 727 7.02 -12.80 -22.87
CA ALA A 727 5.82 -13.23 -22.17
C ALA A 727 4.57 -12.65 -22.82
N SER A 728 3.54 -13.49 -22.99
CA SER A 728 2.22 -13.00 -23.36
C SER A 728 1.64 -12.17 -22.22
N LEU A 729 0.93 -11.09 -22.55
CA LEU A 729 0.15 -10.34 -21.57
C LEU A 729 -1.19 -11.01 -21.26
N LEU A 730 -1.46 -12.20 -21.82
CA LEU A 730 -2.67 -12.96 -21.54
C LEU A 730 -2.64 -13.56 -20.13
N HIS A 731 -3.51 -13.07 -19.25
CA HIS A 731 -3.62 -13.54 -17.86
C HIS A 731 -4.21 -14.96 -17.73
N TYR A 732 -3.80 -15.69 -16.69
CA TYR A 732 -4.35 -17.00 -16.32
C TYR A 732 -4.74 -17.03 -14.83
N PRO A 733 -5.89 -17.67 -14.48
CA PRO A 733 -6.83 -18.45 -15.29
C PRO A 733 -7.86 -17.59 -16.04
N VAL A 734 -8.67 -18.23 -16.91
CA VAL A 734 -9.64 -17.59 -17.83
C VAL A 734 -10.57 -16.56 -17.16
N GLN A 735 -10.93 -16.73 -15.89
CA GLN A 735 -11.79 -15.76 -15.18
C GLN A 735 -11.14 -14.37 -15.02
N ALA A 736 -9.81 -14.28 -15.04
CA ALA A 736 -9.08 -13.02 -15.04
C ALA A 736 -9.04 -12.35 -16.43
N ARG A 737 -9.16 -13.15 -17.51
CA ARG A 737 -9.06 -12.69 -18.90
C ARG A 737 -10.21 -11.82 -19.36
N ALA A 738 -11.42 -12.10 -18.88
CA ALA A 738 -12.61 -11.31 -19.24
C ALA A 738 -12.45 -9.81 -18.90
N PHE A 739 -11.52 -9.47 -18.01
CA PHE A 739 -11.20 -8.10 -17.61
C PHE A 739 -10.14 -7.46 -18.52
N THR A 740 -9.04 -8.17 -18.78
CA THR A 740 -7.85 -7.66 -19.48
C THR A 740 -7.97 -7.70 -21.00
N ASP A 741 -8.71 -8.67 -21.55
CA ASP A 741 -8.92 -8.80 -22.99
C ASP A 741 -9.65 -7.57 -23.57
N LYS A 742 -10.48 -6.89 -22.76
CA LYS A 742 -11.20 -5.67 -23.17
C LYS A 742 -10.27 -4.48 -23.45
N TYR A 743 -9.02 -4.55 -23.00
CA TYR A 743 -7.99 -3.51 -23.17
C TYR A 743 -6.90 -3.90 -24.18
N GLY A 744 -7.08 -5.01 -24.91
CA GLY A 744 -6.16 -5.46 -25.96
C GLY A 744 -4.93 -6.22 -25.45
N GLU A 745 -4.87 -6.54 -24.14
CA GLU A 745 -3.73 -7.24 -23.54
C GLU A 745 -3.53 -8.64 -24.17
N GLY A 746 -4.60 -9.34 -24.53
CA GLY A 746 -4.53 -10.66 -25.19
C GLY A 746 -3.89 -10.66 -26.58
N ASP A 747 -3.71 -9.50 -27.20
CA ASP A 747 -3.06 -9.34 -28.52
C ASP A 747 -1.60 -8.86 -28.42
N LYS A 748 -1.08 -8.70 -27.20
CA LYS A 748 0.26 -8.18 -26.93
C LYS A 748 1.11 -9.17 -26.14
N CYS A 749 2.41 -9.05 -26.33
CA CYS A 749 3.46 -9.68 -25.56
C CYS A 749 4.45 -8.61 -25.07
N LEU A 750 5.27 -8.96 -24.08
CA LEU A 750 6.37 -8.16 -23.59
C LEU A 750 7.68 -8.92 -23.75
N PHE A 751 8.55 -8.39 -24.61
CA PHE A 751 9.92 -8.85 -24.77
C PHE A 751 10.81 -8.10 -23.78
N ILE A 752 11.65 -8.84 -23.03
CA ILE A 752 12.57 -8.32 -22.03
C ILE A 752 13.97 -8.81 -22.37
N ALA A 753 14.92 -7.89 -22.60
CA ALA A 753 16.33 -8.22 -22.78
C ALA A 753 17.19 -7.55 -21.72
N PHE A 754 18.29 -8.22 -21.35
CA PHE A 754 19.25 -7.72 -20.36
C PHE A 754 20.64 -7.57 -20.98
N ASP A 755 21.34 -6.50 -20.60
CA ASP A 755 22.78 -6.59 -20.35
C ASP A 755 22.98 -6.66 -18.84
N ALA A 756 23.82 -7.59 -18.42
CA ALA A 756 24.09 -7.86 -17.02
C ALA A 756 25.58 -8.09 -16.79
N PRO A 757 26.08 -7.88 -15.56
CA PRO A 757 27.47 -8.13 -15.21
C PRO A 757 27.90 -9.57 -15.51
N ALA A 758 29.19 -9.77 -15.78
CA ALA A 758 29.74 -11.12 -15.94
C ALA A 758 29.45 -11.99 -14.69
N GLY A 759 29.01 -13.23 -14.91
CA GLY A 759 28.64 -14.15 -13.83
C GLY A 759 27.21 -13.98 -13.32
N SER A 760 26.38 -13.18 -13.99
CA SER A 760 24.94 -13.10 -13.70
C SER A 760 24.21 -14.41 -14.01
N GLU A 761 23.24 -14.73 -13.16
CA GLU A 761 22.23 -15.76 -13.39
C GLU A 761 20.93 -15.08 -13.81
N ASN A 762 20.45 -15.39 -15.01
CA ASN A 762 19.17 -14.91 -15.49
C ASN A 762 18.11 -16.00 -15.27
N GLY A 763 16.85 -15.65 -15.06
CA GLY A 763 15.88 -16.70 -14.84
C GLY A 763 14.44 -16.26 -14.77
N ILE A 764 13.59 -17.27 -14.63
CA ILE A 764 12.14 -17.16 -14.49
C ILE A 764 11.77 -17.77 -13.14
N GLN A 765 11.00 -17.04 -12.36
CA GLN A 765 10.47 -17.51 -11.10
C GLN A 765 8.96 -17.34 -11.08
N TYR A 766 8.23 -18.45 -10.94
CA TYR A 766 6.78 -18.39 -10.73
C TYR A 766 6.44 -17.70 -9.40
N GLN A 767 5.46 -16.79 -9.44
CA GLN A 767 4.98 -15.92 -8.37
C GLN A 767 3.46 -16.11 -8.17
N PRO A 768 3.04 -16.98 -7.24
CA PRO A 768 1.62 -17.18 -6.98
C PRO A 768 1.02 -15.93 -6.31
N LYS A 769 0.04 -15.26 -6.93
CA LYS A 769 -0.78 -14.26 -6.24
C LYS A 769 -1.91 -14.93 -5.47
N HIS A 770 -2.26 -14.38 -4.31
CA HIS A 770 -3.36 -14.91 -3.50
C HIS A 770 -4.74 -14.68 -4.10
N TRP A 771 -4.88 -13.77 -5.07
CA TRP A 771 -6.18 -13.32 -5.57
C TRP A 771 -6.31 -13.42 -7.08
N LYS A 772 -6.35 -14.66 -7.58
CA LYS A 772 -6.88 -15.05 -8.90
C LYS A 772 -5.87 -15.17 -10.04
N ASN A 773 -4.61 -14.74 -9.95
CA ASN A 773 -3.67 -14.87 -11.10
C ASN A 773 -2.38 -15.64 -10.77
N ASP A 774 -1.96 -16.45 -11.73
CA ASP A 774 -0.63 -17.05 -11.80
C ASP A 774 0.30 -16.08 -12.54
N ASP A 775 1.36 -15.61 -11.90
CA ASP A 775 2.30 -14.68 -12.50
C ASP A 775 3.73 -15.21 -12.43
N TYR A 776 4.63 -14.58 -13.17
CA TYR A 776 6.03 -14.94 -13.27
C TYR A 776 6.88 -13.69 -13.11
N ALA A 777 8.04 -13.85 -12.49
CA ALA A 777 9.08 -12.85 -12.44
C ALA A 777 10.22 -13.27 -13.35
N VAL A 778 10.65 -12.38 -14.22
CA VAL A 778 11.91 -12.46 -14.96
C VAL A 778 12.96 -11.68 -14.18
N TYR A 779 14.16 -12.22 -14.05
CA TYR A 779 15.23 -11.56 -13.30
C TYR A 779 16.62 -11.78 -13.92
N SER A 780 17.55 -10.93 -13.51
CA SER A 780 18.98 -11.07 -13.78
C SER A 780 19.75 -10.73 -12.52
N LYS A 781 20.31 -11.71 -11.81
CA LYS A 781 20.98 -11.50 -10.52
C LYS A 781 22.48 -11.77 -10.60
N CYS A 782 23.29 -11.04 -9.86
CA CYS A 782 24.71 -11.38 -9.68
C CYS A 782 25.20 -11.12 -8.25
N PRO A 783 26.31 -11.74 -7.83
CA PRO A 783 26.98 -11.43 -6.58
C PRO A 783 27.55 -10.01 -6.58
N LEU A 784 27.47 -9.36 -5.42
CA LEU A 784 27.97 -8.01 -5.16
C LEU A 784 29.40 -8.04 -4.58
N GLU A 785 30.18 -7.03 -4.96
CA GLU A 785 31.55 -6.80 -4.48
C GLU A 785 31.63 -5.38 -3.91
N ALA A 786 31.90 -5.26 -2.61
CA ALA A 786 31.91 -3.96 -1.92
C ALA A 786 32.80 -2.91 -2.61
N GLY A 787 32.29 -1.70 -2.79
CA GLY A 787 33.00 -0.58 -3.42
C GLY A 787 33.05 -0.63 -4.95
N LYS A 788 32.43 -1.63 -5.59
CA LYS A 788 32.38 -1.75 -7.05
C LYS A 788 30.95 -1.59 -7.57
N THR A 789 30.72 -0.51 -8.32
CA THR A 789 29.43 -0.26 -8.96
C THR A 789 29.07 -1.40 -9.90
N THR A 790 27.87 -1.94 -9.71
CA THR A 790 27.27 -2.99 -10.52
C THR A 790 26.14 -2.39 -11.34
N ARG A 791 26.06 -2.74 -12.63
CA ARG A 791 25.12 -2.14 -13.59
C ARG A 791 24.30 -3.21 -14.31
N TRP A 792 23.02 -2.96 -14.45
CA TRP A 792 22.12 -3.75 -15.30
C TRP A 792 21.36 -2.81 -16.23
N LEU A 793 21.22 -3.20 -17.49
CA LEU A 793 20.32 -2.52 -18.42
C LEU A 793 19.23 -3.49 -18.87
N SER A 794 17.97 -3.12 -18.61
CA SER A 794 16.78 -3.82 -19.08
C SER A 794 16.14 -3.08 -20.24
N VAL A 795 15.79 -3.79 -21.31
CA VAL A 795 14.96 -3.27 -22.41
C VAL A 795 13.62 -3.98 -22.39
N LEU A 796 12.55 -3.24 -22.13
CA LEU A 796 11.17 -3.71 -22.14
C LEU A 796 10.48 -3.24 -23.43
N ALA A 797 10.19 -4.19 -24.31
CA ALA A 797 9.68 -3.95 -25.66
C ALA A 797 8.30 -4.64 -25.86
N PRO A 798 7.19 -3.92 -25.70
CA PRO A 798 5.86 -4.42 -26.03
C PRO A 798 5.73 -4.71 -27.52
N HIS A 799 5.04 -5.79 -27.89
CA HIS A 799 4.82 -6.15 -29.29
C HIS A 799 3.53 -6.93 -29.52
N SER A 800 3.06 -6.94 -30.76
CA SER A 800 2.00 -7.86 -31.18
C SER A 800 2.40 -9.32 -30.94
N LYS A 801 1.43 -10.14 -30.50
CA LYS A 801 1.56 -11.60 -30.34
C LYS A 801 2.00 -12.34 -31.60
N ASP A 802 1.82 -11.73 -32.78
CA ASP A 802 2.19 -12.30 -34.07
C ASP A 802 3.67 -12.06 -34.42
N THR A 803 4.39 -11.28 -33.60
CA THR A 803 5.81 -10.99 -33.79
C THR A 803 6.67 -12.11 -33.20
N ASP A 804 7.61 -12.61 -34.00
CA ASP A 804 8.55 -13.65 -33.56
C ASP A 804 9.64 -13.07 -32.63
N ALA A 805 9.63 -13.50 -31.36
CA ALA A 805 10.61 -13.10 -30.35
C ALA A 805 12.06 -13.45 -30.73
N ILE A 806 12.30 -14.52 -31.50
CA ILE A 806 13.65 -14.87 -31.97
C ILE A 806 14.16 -13.79 -32.92
N LYS A 807 13.28 -13.27 -33.78
CA LYS A 807 13.62 -12.15 -34.66
C LYS A 807 13.88 -10.87 -33.84
N LEU A 808 13.10 -10.61 -32.79
CA LEU A 808 13.32 -9.48 -31.89
C LEU A 808 14.70 -9.54 -31.21
N SER A 809 15.13 -10.71 -30.73
CA SER A 809 16.47 -10.89 -30.11
C SER A 809 17.63 -10.55 -31.06
N ARG A 810 17.42 -10.64 -32.38
CA ARG A 810 18.42 -10.25 -33.39
C ARG A 810 18.38 -8.75 -33.69
N ASN A 811 17.22 -8.13 -33.48
CA ASN A 811 16.95 -6.75 -33.84
C ASN A 811 17.13 -5.77 -32.68
N ILE A 812 17.08 -6.25 -31.44
CA ILE A 812 17.39 -5.49 -30.23
C ILE A 812 18.79 -5.91 -29.78
N LYS A 813 19.74 -4.97 -29.81
CA LYS A 813 21.13 -5.20 -29.43
C LYS A 813 21.56 -4.20 -28.38
N ILE A 814 22.02 -4.72 -27.24
CA ILE A 814 22.56 -3.94 -26.14
C ILE A 814 24.09 -4.06 -26.19
N SER A 815 24.77 -2.92 -26.13
CA SER A 815 26.22 -2.81 -26.10
C SER A 815 26.64 -2.06 -24.83
N ASN A 816 27.34 -2.75 -23.94
CA ASN A 816 27.96 -2.14 -22.76
C ASN A 816 29.27 -1.44 -23.18
N LEU A 817 29.34 -0.11 -22.98
CA LEU A 817 30.48 0.73 -23.34
C LEU A 817 31.35 1.09 -22.13
N GLY A 818 31.17 0.38 -21.00
CA GLY A 818 31.89 0.61 -19.75
C GLY A 818 31.52 1.95 -19.12
N ASP A 819 32.53 2.80 -18.87
CA ASP A 819 32.32 4.11 -18.23
C ASP A 819 31.52 5.10 -19.08
N LYS A 820 31.36 4.83 -20.38
CA LYS A 820 30.51 5.61 -21.29
C LYS A 820 29.03 5.23 -21.22
N GLY A 821 28.67 4.22 -20.44
CA GLY A 821 27.31 3.71 -20.29
C GLY A 821 26.96 2.68 -21.37
N TYR A 822 25.78 2.82 -21.95
CA TYR A 822 25.18 1.82 -22.82
C TYR A 822 24.72 2.40 -24.15
N GLN A 823 24.77 1.57 -25.19
CA GLN A 823 24.09 1.82 -26.45
C GLN A 823 23.11 0.68 -26.74
N VAL A 824 21.85 1.02 -27.03
CA VAL A 824 20.81 0.07 -27.43
C VAL A 824 20.41 0.37 -28.87
N ASN A 825 20.54 -0.61 -29.75
CA ASN A 825 20.10 -0.51 -31.14
C ASN A 825 18.84 -1.34 -31.33
N ILE A 826 17.76 -0.73 -31.81
CA ILE A 826 16.46 -1.38 -32.02
C ILE A 826 16.07 -1.25 -33.49
N GLN A 827 15.89 -2.39 -34.17
CA GLN A 827 15.30 -2.43 -35.51
C GLN A 827 13.88 -3.00 -35.44
N TRP A 828 12.89 -2.13 -35.46
CA TRP A 828 11.50 -2.50 -35.26
C TRP A 828 10.68 -2.45 -36.54
N LYS A 829 9.86 -3.47 -36.76
CA LYS A 829 8.84 -3.48 -37.81
C LYS A 829 7.62 -4.25 -37.32
N GLU A 830 6.67 -3.53 -36.77
CA GLU A 830 5.35 -4.07 -36.40
C GLU A 830 4.37 -3.91 -37.58
N GLN A 831 3.46 -4.86 -37.73
CA GLN A 831 2.46 -4.80 -38.79
C GLN A 831 1.56 -3.57 -38.61
N GLY A 832 1.42 -2.76 -39.65
CA GLY A 832 0.61 -1.53 -39.61
C GLY A 832 1.32 -0.30 -39.04
N LYS A 833 2.57 -0.42 -38.56
CA LYS A 833 3.41 0.71 -38.16
C LYS A 833 4.59 0.90 -39.10
N SER A 834 5.08 2.14 -39.21
CA SER A 834 6.31 2.43 -39.93
C SER A 834 7.50 1.69 -39.30
N PRO A 835 8.42 1.14 -40.10
CA PRO A 835 9.66 0.60 -39.55
C PRO A 835 10.43 1.69 -38.81
N VAL A 836 11.02 1.34 -37.66
CA VAL A 836 11.81 2.26 -36.85
C VAL A 836 13.20 1.68 -36.65
N LYS A 837 14.23 2.51 -36.78
CA LYS A 837 15.59 2.19 -36.33
C LYS A 837 16.00 3.20 -35.28
N LEU A 838 16.16 2.71 -34.06
CA LEU A 838 16.59 3.52 -32.92
C LEU A 838 18.03 3.16 -32.57
N GLU A 839 18.84 4.19 -32.37
CA GLU A 839 20.07 4.11 -31.58
C GLU A 839 19.84 4.94 -30.32
N ILE A 840 19.83 4.27 -29.17
CA ILE A 840 19.60 4.87 -27.86
C ILE A 840 20.91 4.83 -27.10
N LYS A 841 21.33 5.99 -26.57
CA LYS A 841 22.49 6.10 -25.68
C LYS A 841 22.00 6.40 -24.27
N MET A 842 22.47 5.62 -23.31
CA MET A 842 22.18 5.76 -21.88
C MET A 842 23.52 5.84 -21.13
N GLY A 843 23.97 7.06 -20.84
CA GLY A 843 25.21 7.33 -20.10
C GLY A 843 25.04 7.19 -18.58
N ASN A 844 26.16 7.07 -17.87
CA ASN A 844 26.22 6.87 -16.42
C ASN A 844 26.01 8.16 -15.58
N ARG A 845 25.56 9.26 -16.19
CA ARG A 845 25.44 10.61 -15.56
C ARG A 845 24.24 11.42 -16.08
N ASP A 846 23.09 10.79 -16.19
CA ASP A 846 21.88 11.39 -16.78
C ASP A 846 22.05 11.84 -18.25
N GLU A 847 23.12 11.40 -18.95
CA GLU A 847 23.32 11.67 -20.37
C GLU A 847 22.50 10.67 -21.19
N TRP A 848 21.61 11.17 -22.04
CA TRP A 848 20.86 10.29 -22.93
C TRP A 848 20.52 10.93 -24.28
N GLU A 849 20.35 10.05 -25.27
CA GLU A 849 20.02 10.44 -26.65
C GLU A 849 19.26 9.30 -27.33
N VAL A 850 18.25 9.67 -28.13
CA VAL A 850 17.57 8.76 -29.06
C VAL A 850 17.77 9.29 -30.47
N ILE A 851 18.37 8.48 -31.33
CA ILE A 851 18.59 8.77 -32.74
C ILE A 851 17.65 7.88 -33.56
N ARG A 852 16.79 8.52 -34.35
CA ARG A 852 15.85 7.86 -35.27
C ARG A 852 16.43 7.90 -36.68
N ASN A 853 16.74 6.73 -37.24
CA ASN A 853 17.41 6.57 -38.55
C ASN A 853 16.50 6.00 -39.65
#